data_AF-A0A0D0ARA9-F1
#
_entry.id   AF-A0A0D0ARA9-F1
#
_cell.length_a   1.000
_cell.length_b   1.000
_cell.length_c   1.000
_cell.angle_alpha   90.00
_cell.angle_beta   90.00
_cell.angle_gamma   90.00
#
_symmetry.space_group_name_H-M   'P 1'
#
loop_
_entity.id
_entity.type
_entity.pdbx_description
1 polymer ?
#
loop_
_entity_poly.entity_id
_entity_poly.type
_entity_poly.pdbx_seq_one_letter_code
_entity_poly.pdbx_strand_id
1 'polypeptide(L)'
;MRAAYADLNTIDPHKLPKIVQEQIDNDKNCVGYGKTRILFRVWPRDPKGDIIKPSPLRGKEAGNGIDLWGATLYDFYHVLRAPDVKNYLTISTSSRLARWMRQHGELIADDELYWADKEEDPKEVPVVDIGELIRCYDMRVASGILNHSEQEEEAELATDACSEDDSTTSGQLDASMLETEDKASSEDGADHLTGEPAVPLPNIDSPFHPDHYPSPYPFIPCSHTETPILQQRIPLHLLPQKLYVHDPWNKLTIDKGSSDHKTPWHCKVSKGGDIVRSYSLSLAPEGKEAASKAQKLAEMAEDEAAKKESVLHIFPTAKEGPTEELLIEVVLPVRPQKRMNVEEAHLYLSPRAVGFGNHSIVHSVEWELPRDLFMEARLCEACVEEDVREQIQKLKDEGKWETLLKDPAEDPEETAQGGSGGEPSQDSNENEQSEECSEEERFILEPPRVVRTATYSGPVLRIHTSVKWRSPWEEQCDHKKSSFGSGPVPRTAIVGVIAKLSIEDDCHLVREANNYQSFPDHFFQHWNGYNVISPIQDPVPVGALCPQFYGYYTPDDPTDSRYSRRPRYLSPILLVEHCGREIDPDGLCQDDKQECASLMLRFHHAGWLHDSFAARNILWQQGKPTEWPIDRPHSGKSFRLIDFGRSKKSERAAMMTEGEIAFRLLRLLHHALK
;
A
#
# COMPACT_ATOMS: atom_id res chain seq x y z
N MET A 1 5.25 -37.06 22.25
CA MET A 1 4.25 -37.44 23.25
C MET A 1 2.90 -37.48 22.58
N ARG A 2 2.16 -38.60 22.67
CA ARG A 2 0.70 -38.54 22.54
C ARG A 2 0.26 -37.56 23.62
N ALA A 3 -0.27 -36.39 23.27
CA ALA A 3 -1.05 -35.65 24.25
C ALA A 3 -2.13 -36.65 24.69
N ALA A 4 -2.10 -37.06 25.95
CA ALA A 4 -3.23 -37.74 26.52
C ALA A 4 -4.38 -36.76 26.35
N TYR A 5 -5.23 -36.98 25.35
CA TYR A 5 -6.44 -36.19 25.20
C TYR A 5 -7.18 -36.36 26.52
N ALA A 6 -7.14 -35.29 27.33
CA ALA A 6 -7.94 -35.22 28.53
C ALA A 6 -9.38 -35.49 28.10
N ASP A 7 -10.12 -36.24 28.93
CA ASP A 7 -11.54 -36.47 28.71
C ASP A 7 -12.17 -35.10 28.40
N LEU A 8 -12.65 -34.89 27.16
CA LEU A 8 -13.12 -33.59 26.69
C LEU A 8 -14.25 -33.05 27.58
N ASN A 9 -14.94 -33.94 28.32
CA ASN A 9 -15.95 -33.61 29.32
C ASN A 9 -15.39 -32.99 30.62
N THR A 10 -14.08 -33.00 30.82
CA THR A 10 -13.38 -32.41 31.98
C THR A 10 -12.66 -31.09 31.65
N ILE A 11 -12.69 -30.67 30.38
CA ILE A 11 -12.12 -29.40 29.97
C ILE A 11 -13.14 -28.32 30.31
N ASP A 12 -12.84 -27.54 31.35
CA ASP A 12 -13.52 -26.28 31.64
C ASP A 12 -13.32 -25.37 30.41
N PRO A 13 -14.38 -25.06 29.63
CA PRO A 13 -14.25 -24.31 28.38
C PRO A 13 -13.74 -22.88 28.60
N HIS A 14 -13.69 -22.41 29.85
CA HIS A 14 -13.17 -21.11 30.24
C HIS A 14 -11.75 -21.16 30.82
N LYS A 15 -11.10 -22.33 30.88
CA LYS A 15 -9.72 -22.47 31.32
C LYS A 15 -8.86 -23.12 30.26
N LEU A 16 -7.72 -22.49 29.97
CA LEU A 16 -6.68 -23.08 29.16
C LEU A 16 -6.26 -24.43 29.78
N PRO A 17 -6.19 -25.52 28.99
CA PRO A 17 -5.66 -26.78 29.48
C PRO A 17 -4.29 -26.55 30.11
N LYS A 18 -4.02 -27.16 31.28
CA LYS A 18 -2.76 -26.94 32.02
C LYS A 18 -1.51 -27.12 31.16
N ILE A 19 -1.53 -28.09 30.25
CA ILE A 19 -0.43 -28.34 29.32
C ILE A 19 -0.18 -27.17 28.35
N VAL A 20 -1.24 -26.48 27.94
CA VAL A 20 -1.14 -25.30 27.08
C VAL A 20 -0.69 -24.09 27.89
N GLN A 21 -1.21 -23.93 29.11
CA GLN A 21 -0.74 -22.90 30.04
C GLN A 21 0.76 -23.06 30.33
N GLU A 22 1.21 -24.28 30.63
CA GLU A 22 2.63 -24.60 30.84
C GLU A 22 3.46 -24.36 29.57
N GLN A 23 2.91 -24.59 28.37
CA GLN A 23 3.60 -24.33 27.11
C GLN A 23 3.75 -22.82 26.86
N ILE A 24 2.71 -22.04 27.16
CA ILE A 24 2.73 -20.56 27.10
C ILE A 24 3.77 -20.02 28.09
N ASP A 25 3.76 -20.50 29.32
CA ASP A 25 4.62 -20.01 30.40
C ASP A 25 6.12 -20.31 30.15
N ASN A 26 6.42 -21.31 29.30
CA ASN A 26 7.78 -21.74 28.97
C ASN A 26 8.38 -21.11 27.69
N ASP A 27 7.57 -20.48 26.82
CA ASP A 27 8.08 -19.87 25.58
C ASP A 27 8.64 -18.46 25.83
N LYS A 28 9.92 -18.42 26.21
CA LYS A 28 10.66 -17.18 26.48
C LYS A 28 10.89 -16.30 25.25
N ASN A 29 10.65 -16.82 24.04
CA ASN A 29 10.88 -16.09 22.79
C ASN A 29 9.63 -15.32 22.31
N CYS A 30 8.48 -15.49 22.96
CA CYS A 30 7.27 -14.72 22.71
C CYS A 30 7.38 -13.33 23.34
N VAL A 31 7.90 -12.36 22.58
CA VAL A 31 7.77 -10.93 22.94
C VAL A 31 6.34 -10.48 22.58
N GLY A 32 5.55 -10.14 23.61
CA GLY A 32 4.12 -9.84 23.52
C GLY A 32 3.28 -10.93 24.21
N TYR A 33 2.32 -10.54 25.05
CA TYR A 33 1.47 -11.45 25.82
C TYR A 33 0.89 -12.58 24.95
N GLY A 34 1.31 -13.83 25.21
CA GLY A 34 0.51 -15.04 24.97
C GLY A 34 0.02 -15.31 23.54
N LYS A 35 0.88 -15.17 22.52
CA LYS A 35 0.57 -15.68 21.15
C LYS A 35 0.67 -17.21 21.12
N THR A 36 -0.33 -17.89 21.65
CA THR A 36 -0.56 -19.27 21.24
C THR A 36 -1.96 -19.32 20.68
N ARG A 37 -2.04 -19.27 19.35
CA ARG A 37 -3.28 -19.42 18.59
C ARG A 37 -3.70 -20.88 18.66
N ILE A 38 -4.39 -21.25 19.72
CA ILE A 38 -4.98 -22.58 19.87
C ILE A 38 -6.46 -22.56 19.55
N LEU A 39 -6.93 -23.68 19.06
CA LEU A 39 -8.35 -23.98 18.99
C LEU A 39 -8.81 -24.61 20.32
N PHE A 40 -9.79 -24.00 20.98
CA PHE A 40 -10.29 -24.46 22.29
C PHE A 40 -11.80 -24.73 22.33
N ARG A 41 -12.55 -24.40 21.27
CA ARG A 41 -14.00 -24.64 21.22
C ARG A 41 -14.31 -25.99 20.58
N VAL A 42 -15.36 -26.62 21.08
CA VAL A 42 -15.95 -27.83 20.50
C VAL A 42 -17.37 -27.49 20.05
N TRP A 43 -17.74 -27.85 18.83
CA TRP A 43 -19.10 -27.66 18.35
C TRP A 43 -20.01 -28.78 18.87
N PRO A 44 -21.07 -28.48 19.65
CA PRO A 44 -22.00 -29.50 20.13
C PRO A 44 -22.74 -30.20 18.99
N ARG A 45 -22.76 -31.53 19.01
CA ARG A 45 -23.43 -32.37 18.00
C ARG A 45 -24.61 -33.12 18.61
N ASP A 46 -25.68 -33.31 17.84
CA ASP A 46 -26.76 -34.20 18.26
C ASP A 46 -26.20 -35.63 18.36
N PRO A 47 -26.36 -36.35 19.48
CA PRO A 47 -25.97 -37.76 19.58
C PRO A 47 -26.58 -38.67 18.50
N LYS A 48 -27.71 -38.28 17.91
CA LYS A 48 -28.37 -38.95 16.79
C LYS A 48 -28.11 -38.27 15.43
N GLY A 49 -27.25 -37.26 15.42
CA GLY A 49 -26.90 -36.48 14.25
C GLY A 49 -26.22 -37.29 13.16
N ASP A 50 -26.29 -36.80 11.93
CA ASP A 50 -25.72 -37.47 10.77
C ASP A 50 -24.19 -37.37 10.76
N ILE A 51 -23.54 -38.33 10.10
CA ILE A 51 -22.09 -38.25 9.89
C ILE A 51 -21.78 -37.09 8.93
N ILE A 52 -20.98 -36.12 9.38
CA ILE A 52 -20.46 -35.06 8.49
C ILE A 52 -19.56 -35.74 7.46
N LYS A 53 -19.99 -35.80 6.20
CA LYS A 53 -19.21 -36.32 5.06
C LYS A 53 -18.37 -35.22 4.43
N PRO A 54 -17.30 -35.54 3.67
CA PRO A 54 -16.63 -34.55 2.85
C PRO A 54 -17.68 -33.93 1.92
N SER A 55 -17.90 -32.63 2.05
CA SER A 55 -19.00 -31.92 1.39
C SER A 55 -18.46 -30.73 0.62
N PRO A 56 -19.03 -30.41 -0.57
CA PRO A 56 -18.73 -29.17 -1.28
C PRO A 56 -19.25 -27.93 -0.54
N LEU A 57 -19.94 -28.11 0.60
CA LEU A 57 -20.40 -27.00 1.44
C LEU A 57 -19.20 -26.19 1.94
N ARG A 58 -19.10 -24.97 1.42
CA ARG A 58 -18.09 -23.96 1.78
C ARG A 58 -18.56 -23.17 3.00
N GLY A 59 -17.62 -22.57 3.73
CA GLY A 59 -17.90 -21.57 4.77
C GLY A 59 -17.99 -20.17 4.17
N LYS A 60 -17.73 -19.15 4.98
CA LYS A 60 -17.22 -17.87 4.46
C LYS A 60 -15.75 -18.07 4.03
N GLU A 61 -15.29 -17.31 3.05
CA GLU A 61 -13.93 -17.42 2.50
C GLU A 61 -13.35 -16.02 2.28
N ALA A 62 -12.10 -15.80 2.69
CA ALA A 62 -11.35 -14.61 2.27
C ALA A 62 -10.97 -14.70 0.79
N GLY A 63 -10.40 -13.62 0.22
CA GLY A 63 -10.03 -13.55 -1.21
C GLY A 63 -9.04 -14.62 -1.72
N ASN A 64 -8.46 -15.43 -0.83
CA ASN A 64 -7.59 -16.56 -1.19
C ASN A 64 -8.34 -17.89 -1.44
N GLY A 65 -9.67 -17.92 -1.26
CA GLY A 65 -10.53 -19.07 -1.55
C GLY A 65 -10.30 -20.29 -0.65
N ILE A 66 -9.70 -20.11 0.54
CA ILE A 66 -9.55 -21.18 1.53
C ILE A 66 -10.84 -21.29 2.35
N ASP A 67 -11.39 -22.49 2.41
CA ASP A 67 -12.73 -22.79 2.95
C ASP A 67 -12.85 -22.73 4.48
N LEU A 68 -11.72 -22.74 5.19
CA LEU A 68 -11.64 -22.65 6.64
C LEU A 68 -11.17 -21.27 7.09
N TRP A 69 -12.00 -20.25 6.82
CA TRP A 69 -11.83 -18.89 7.34
C TRP A 69 -12.73 -18.65 8.57
N GLY A 70 -12.22 -17.86 9.52
CA GLY A 70 -12.97 -17.38 10.66
C GLY A 70 -12.54 -15.96 11.07
N ALA A 71 -13.51 -15.11 11.43
CA ALA A 71 -13.25 -13.71 11.79
C ALA A 71 -12.32 -13.55 13.02
N THR A 72 -12.42 -14.48 13.97
CA THR A 72 -11.64 -14.54 15.20
C THR A 72 -11.22 -15.98 15.52
N LEU A 73 -10.36 -16.18 16.52
CA LEU A 73 -10.03 -17.54 16.99
C LEU A 73 -11.24 -18.29 17.57
N TYR A 74 -12.31 -17.59 17.96
CA TYR A 74 -13.54 -18.17 18.51
C TYR A 74 -14.48 -18.74 17.44
N ASP A 75 -14.16 -18.50 16.16
CA ASP A 75 -14.93 -18.96 15.01
C ASP A 75 -14.46 -20.33 14.50
N PHE A 76 -13.42 -20.88 15.13
CA PHE A 76 -12.94 -22.22 14.84
C PHE A 76 -13.46 -23.18 15.90
N TYR A 77 -13.79 -24.40 15.46
CA TYR A 77 -14.32 -25.44 16.31
C TYR A 77 -13.70 -26.79 15.99
N HIS A 78 -13.40 -27.53 17.05
CA HIS A 78 -13.29 -28.97 16.99
C HIS A 78 -14.70 -29.56 16.86
N VAL A 79 -14.91 -30.47 15.90
CA VAL A 79 -16.21 -31.11 15.70
C VAL A 79 -16.04 -32.61 15.56
N LEU A 80 -16.86 -33.38 16.25
CA LEU A 80 -16.98 -34.82 16.03
C LEU A 80 -17.71 -35.05 14.72
N ARG A 81 -17.05 -35.65 13.73
CA ARG A 81 -17.69 -35.92 12.43
C ARG A 81 -18.80 -36.94 12.54
N ALA A 82 -18.58 -37.97 13.36
CA ALA A 82 -19.58 -38.96 13.75
C ALA A 82 -19.82 -38.81 15.26
N PRO A 83 -21.03 -38.42 15.70
CA PRO A 83 -21.31 -38.14 17.11
C PRO A 83 -21.00 -39.32 18.06
N ASP A 84 -21.12 -40.54 17.55
CA ASP A 84 -20.87 -41.80 18.26
C ASP A 84 -19.38 -42.20 18.33
N VAL A 85 -18.52 -41.60 17.50
CA VAL A 85 -17.09 -41.91 17.44
C VAL A 85 -16.25 -40.79 18.05
N LYS A 86 -16.00 -40.88 19.37
CA LYS A 86 -15.29 -39.86 20.17
C LYS A 86 -13.95 -39.37 19.61
N ASN A 87 -13.26 -40.19 18.82
CA ASN A 87 -11.94 -39.87 18.27
C ASN A 87 -11.98 -39.35 16.83
N TYR A 88 -13.17 -39.26 16.20
CA TYR A 88 -13.28 -38.79 14.82
C TYR A 88 -13.46 -37.27 14.76
N LEU A 89 -12.46 -36.57 15.29
CA LEU A 89 -12.46 -35.11 15.44
C LEU A 89 -11.85 -34.44 14.21
N THR A 90 -12.47 -33.37 13.73
CA THR A 90 -11.90 -32.48 12.71
C THR A 90 -12.04 -31.02 13.11
N ILE A 91 -11.32 -30.15 12.43
CA ILE A 91 -11.45 -28.70 12.58
C ILE A 91 -12.39 -28.19 11.51
N SER A 92 -13.29 -27.28 11.90
CA SER A 92 -14.17 -26.56 10.99
C SER A 92 -14.45 -25.16 11.53
N THR A 93 -15.17 -24.34 10.76
CA THR A 93 -15.48 -22.95 11.10
C THR A 93 -16.95 -22.80 11.44
N SER A 94 -17.30 -21.77 12.22
CA SER A 94 -18.67 -21.44 12.63
C SER A 94 -19.60 -21.34 11.44
N SER A 95 -19.27 -20.49 10.45
CA SER A 95 -20.10 -20.32 9.25
C SER A 95 -20.35 -21.63 8.50
N ARG A 96 -19.34 -22.48 8.35
CA ARG A 96 -19.47 -23.78 7.66
C ARG A 96 -20.32 -24.76 8.46
N LEU A 97 -20.07 -24.86 9.77
CA LEU A 97 -20.80 -25.76 10.66
C LEU A 97 -22.25 -25.34 10.80
N ALA A 98 -22.53 -24.06 11.06
CA ALA A 98 -23.89 -23.54 11.17
C ALA A 98 -24.74 -23.85 9.93
N ARG A 99 -24.15 -23.66 8.75
CA ARG A 99 -24.80 -24.01 7.47
C ARG A 99 -25.09 -25.51 7.38
N TRP A 100 -24.13 -26.36 7.74
CA TRP A 100 -24.31 -27.81 7.74
C TRP A 100 -25.38 -28.27 8.74
N MET A 101 -25.35 -27.76 9.97
CA MET A 101 -26.28 -28.10 11.04
C MET A 101 -27.72 -27.76 10.65
N ARG A 102 -27.95 -26.56 10.09
CA ARG A 102 -29.27 -26.14 9.61
C ARG A 102 -29.81 -27.04 8.51
N GLN A 103 -28.96 -27.45 7.56
CA GLN A 103 -29.35 -28.35 6.48
C GLN A 103 -29.79 -29.74 6.98
N HIS A 104 -29.24 -30.21 8.10
CA HIS A 104 -29.52 -31.52 8.67
C HIS A 104 -30.49 -31.46 9.88
N GLY A 105 -30.98 -30.28 10.24
CA GLY A 105 -31.89 -30.08 11.37
C GLY A 105 -31.26 -30.23 12.75
N GLU A 106 -29.92 -30.19 12.87
CA GLU A 106 -29.19 -30.27 14.14
C GLU A 106 -29.14 -28.89 14.82
N LEU A 107 -30.26 -28.45 15.39
CA LEU A 107 -30.39 -27.11 16.01
C LEU A 107 -30.13 -27.12 17.53
N ILE A 108 -29.34 -28.08 18.04
CA ILE A 108 -29.11 -28.18 19.48
C ILE A 108 -28.06 -27.19 20.03
N ALA A 109 -27.30 -26.56 19.13
CA ALA A 109 -26.17 -25.67 19.43
C ALA A 109 -26.59 -24.21 19.24
N ASP A 110 -27.62 -23.76 19.97
CA ASP A 110 -28.24 -22.44 19.78
C ASP A 110 -27.24 -21.29 19.92
N ASP A 111 -26.34 -21.36 20.91
CA ASP A 111 -25.33 -20.33 21.17
C ASP A 111 -24.28 -20.27 20.04
N GLU A 112 -23.80 -21.43 19.55
CA GLU A 112 -22.87 -21.49 18.43
C GLU A 112 -23.48 -21.04 17.11
N LEU A 113 -24.76 -21.37 16.88
CA LEU A 113 -25.51 -20.90 15.71
C LEU A 113 -25.71 -19.38 15.76
N TYR A 114 -26.08 -18.84 16.92
CA TYR A 114 -26.19 -17.40 17.12
C TYR A 114 -24.85 -16.70 16.91
N TRP A 115 -23.76 -17.25 17.45
CA TRP A 115 -22.41 -16.73 17.24
C TRP A 115 -22.02 -16.73 15.76
N ALA A 116 -22.28 -17.85 15.05
CA ALA A 116 -22.00 -17.96 13.62
C ALA A 116 -22.78 -16.93 12.77
N ASP A 117 -24.00 -16.58 13.16
CA ASP A 117 -24.78 -15.54 12.48
C ASP A 117 -24.26 -14.12 12.76
N LYS A 118 -23.48 -13.94 13.84
CA LYS A 118 -22.82 -12.69 14.20
C LYS A 118 -21.36 -12.63 13.76
N GLU A 119 -20.84 -13.71 13.20
CA GLU A 119 -19.50 -13.75 12.62
C GLU A 119 -19.37 -12.64 11.56
N GLU A 120 -18.29 -11.86 11.63
CA GLU A 120 -18.03 -10.82 10.64
C GLU A 120 -17.87 -11.44 9.23
N ASP A 121 -18.10 -10.66 8.18
CA ASP A 121 -17.75 -11.08 6.82
C ASP A 121 -16.26 -10.88 6.54
N PRO A 122 -15.66 -11.75 5.71
CA PRO A 122 -14.30 -11.55 5.25
C PRO A 122 -14.23 -10.25 4.45
N LYS A 123 -13.33 -9.35 4.86
CA LYS A 123 -13.09 -8.08 4.18
C LYS A 123 -11.61 -7.77 4.12
N GLU A 124 -11.24 -7.07 3.06
CA GLU A 124 -9.90 -6.51 2.92
C GLU A 124 -9.71 -5.42 4.00
N VAL A 125 -8.58 -5.48 4.70
CA VAL A 125 -8.15 -4.46 5.66
C VAL A 125 -7.08 -3.63 4.96
N PRO A 126 -7.37 -2.38 4.57
CA PRO A 126 -6.39 -1.55 3.89
C PRO A 126 -5.17 -1.30 4.80
N VAL A 127 -4.01 -1.13 4.17
CA VAL A 127 -2.85 -0.60 4.88
C VAL A 127 -3.12 0.84 5.33
N VAL A 128 -2.30 1.37 6.24
CA VAL A 128 -2.41 2.78 6.63
C VAL A 128 -2.28 3.67 5.39
N ASP A 129 -3.19 4.64 5.27
CA ASP A 129 -3.19 5.60 4.15
C ASP A 129 -1.86 6.33 4.06
N ILE A 130 -1.14 6.14 2.94
CA ILE A 130 0.15 6.80 2.74
C ILE A 130 -0.01 8.31 2.66
N GLY A 131 -1.16 8.81 2.19
CA GLY A 131 -1.47 10.24 2.17
C GLY A 131 -1.49 10.85 3.58
N GLU A 132 -2.10 10.18 4.56
CA GLU A 132 -2.02 10.60 5.97
C GLU A 132 -0.60 10.50 6.54
N LEU A 133 0.16 9.45 6.20
CA LEU A 133 1.55 9.33 6.66
C LEU A 133 2.43 10.47 6.14
N ILE A 134 2.26 10.85 4.87
CA ILE A 134 2.93 12.02 4.27
C ILE A 134 2.50 13.30 5.00
N ARG A 135 1.21 13.50 5.28
CA ARG A 135 0.74 14.66 6.07
C ARG A 135 1.38 14.70 7.45
N CYS A 136 1.45 13.58 8.16
CA CYS A 136 2.09 13.50 9.46
C CYS A 136 3.59 13.83 9.37
N TYR A 137 4.27 13.37 8.32
CA TYR A 137 5.66 13.71 8.06
C TYR A 137 5.83 15.21 7.82
N ASP A 138 5.04 15.81 6.92
CA ASP A 138 5.08 17.24 6.64
C ASP A 138 4.81 18.09 7.89
N MET A 139 3.89 17.65 8.76
CA MET A 139 3.61 18.32 10.03
C MET A 139 4.82 18.32 10.96
N ARG A 140 5.57 17.20 11.05
CA ARG A 140 6.79 17.12 11.86
C ARG A 140 7.91 18.00 11.29
N VAL A 141 8.00 18.09 9.97
CA VAL A 141 8.89 19.04 9.29
C VAL A 141 8.51 20.47 9.65
N ALA A 142 7.25 20.86 9.45
CA ALA A 142 6.78 22.22 9.70
C ALA A 142 6.86 22.63 11.18
N SER A 143 6.66 21.70 12.11
CA SER A 143 6.82 21.95 13.54
C SER A 143 8.29 21.98 13.99
N GLY A 144 9.21 21.70 13.07
CA GLY A 144 10.63 21.60 13.37
C GLY A 144 11.01 20.45 14.29
N ILE A 145 10.17 19.43 14.40
CA ILE A 145 10.53 18.19 15.12
C ILE A 145 11.61 17.45 14.33
N LEU A 146 11.53 17.53 13.00
CA LEU A 146 12.57 17.05 12.09
C LEU A 146 13.65 18.13 11.81
N ASN A 147 13.71 19.24 12.56
CA ASN A 147 14.66 20.32 12.25
C ASN A 147 16.12 19.88 12.41
N HIS A 148 16.83 20.01 11.28
CA HIS A 148 18.16 20.58 11.03
C HIS A 148 19.37 20.25 11.94
N SER A 149 19.26 19.81 13.19
CA SER A 149 20.44 19.61 14.03
C SER A 149 21.36 18.53 13.48
N GLU A 150 20.81 17.47 12.88
CA GLU A 150 21.62 16.47 12.17
C GLU A 150 22.20 17.01 10.86
N GLN A 151 21.49 17.93 10.16
CA GLN A 151 22.00 18.54 8.93
C GLN A 151 23.08 19.60 9.19
N GLU A 152 22.95 20.40 10.25
CA GLU A 152 23.96 21.36 10.70
C GLU A 152 25.18 20.62 11.30
N GLU A 153 24.99 19.59 12.14
CA GLU A 153 26.11 18.76 12.61
C GLU A 153 26.78 17.99 11.46
N GLU A 154 26.03 17.41 10.51
CA GLU A 154 26.64 16.76 9.34
C GLU A 154 27.31 17.76 8.40
N ALA A 155 26.76 18.96 8.22
CA ALA A 155 27.39 20.01 7.42
C ALA A 155 28.66 20.55 8.10
N GLU A 156 28.65 20.76 9.41
CA GLU A 156 29.83 21.16 10.20
C GLU A 156 30.91 20.06 10.18
N LEU A 157 30.54 18.80 10.38
CA LEU A 157 31.44 17.65 10.24
C LEU A 157 31.98 17.48 8.81
N ALA A 158 31.17 17.80 7.79
CA ALA A 158 31.57 17.78 6.39
C ALA A 158 32.56 18.90 6.05
N THR A 159 32.40 20.09 6.62
CA THR A 159 33.37 21.18 6.47
C THR A 159 34.71 20.85 7.10
N ASP A 160 34.72 20.20 8.26
CA ASP A 160 35.96 19.75 8.89
C ASP A 160 36.64 18.63 8.09
N ALA A 161 35.90 17.60 7.67
CA ALA A 161 36.45 16.46 6.92
C ALA A 161 36.96 16.80 5.51
N CYS A 162 36.51 17.91 4.90
CA CYS A 162 37.00 18.36 3.60
C CYS A 162 38.21 19.28 3.68
N SER A 163 38.61 19.72 4.88
CA SER A 163 39.71 20.69 5.07
C SER A 163 41.06 20.06 5.42
N GLU A 164 41.11 18.80 5.83
CA GLU A 164 42.33 18.18 6.38
C GLU A 164 43.28 17.54 5.34
N ASP A 165 42.92 17.45 4.06
CA ASP A 165 43.72 16.73 3.04
C ASP A 165 44.62 17.61 2.15
N ASP A 166 44.73 18.93 2.40
CA ASP A 166 45.51 19.85 1.53
C ASP A 166 46.77 20.46 2.18
N SER A 167 47.36 19.78 3.18
CA SER A 167 48.63 20.22 3.77
C SER A 167 49.75 19.18 3.64
N THR A 168 50.16 18.85 2.41
CA THR A 168 51.53 18.33 2.19
C THR A 168 52.05 18.55 0.77
N THR A 169 52.47 19.77 0.42
CA THR A 169 53.78 20.02 -0.24
C THR A 169 54.08 21.51 -0.34
N SER A 170 54.87 22.00 0.59
CA SER A 170 55.60 23.27 0.45
C SER A 170 56.71 23.10 -0.58
N GLY A 171 56.52 23.62 -1.79
CA GLY A 171 57.55 23.83 -2.80
C GLY A 171 57.79 25.32 -3.00
N GLN A 172 59.04 25.74 -2.83
CA GLN A 172 59.52 27.13 -2.73
C GLN A 172 59.05 28.08 -3.83
N LEU A 173 58.76 29.30 -3.35
CA LEU A 173 58.70 30.55 -4.08
C LEU A 173 59.98 30.81 -4.88
N ASP A 174 59.82 31.33 -6.10
CA ASP A 174 60.72 32.37 -6.60
C ASP A 174 59.90 33.45 -7.32
N ALA A 175 60.16 34.69 -6.91
CA ALA A 175 59.43 35.90 -7.26
C ALA A 175 60.26 36.75 -8.23
N SER A 176 59.69 37.07 -9.39
CA SER A 176 60.01 38.23 -10.24
C SER A 176 58.95 38.24 -11.36
N MET A 177 58.48 39.31 -11.96
CA MET A 177 58.84 40.72 -11.93
C MET A 177 57.64 41.51 -12.51
N LEU A 178 57.60 42.78 -12.15
CA LEU A 178 56.69 43.85 -12.56
C LEU A 178 56.40 43.99 -14.08
N GLU A 179 55.14 44.40 -14.33
CA GLU A 179 54.67 45.43 -15.28
C GLU A 179 55.25 45.49 -16.70
N THR A 180 54.37 45.54 -17.71
CA THR A 180 54.30 46.66 -18.67
C THR A 180 53.05 46.61 -19.54
N GLU A 181 52.65 47.81 -19.95
CA GLU A 181 51.46 48.22 -20.68
C GLU A 181 51.49 47.87 -22.19
N ASP A 182 50.30 48.06 -22.78
CA ASP A 182 50.05 48.63 -24.12
C ASP A 182 50.07 47.79 -25.42
N LYS A 183 48.86 47.75 -26.02
CA LYS A 183 48.50 48.05 -27.42
C LYS A 183 48.79 47.06 -28.57
N ALA A 184 47.65 46.62 -29.12
CA ALA A 184 47.17 46.83 -30.50
C ALA A 184 47.43 45.79 -31.61
N SER A 185 46.36 45.60 -32.40
CA SER A 185 46.26 45.03 -33.78
C SER A 185 46.49 43.51 -33.88
N SER A 186 45.83 42.73 -34.74
CA SER A 186 45.03 42.94 -35.94
C SER A 186 44.29 41.63 -36.31
N GLU A 187 43.09 41.78 -36.88
CA GLU A 187 42.49 41.05 -38.03
C GLU A 187 42.49 39.50 -38.14
N ASP A 188 41.27 39.04 -38.45
CA ASP A 188 40.87 37.97 -39.38
C ASP A 188 41.06 36.48 -39.02
N GLY A 189 39.93 35.76 -39.01
CA GLY A 189 39.94 34.30 -39.05
C GLY A 189 38.62 33.56 -38.81
N ALA A 190 37.66 33.74 -39.72
CA ALA A 190 36.66 32.76 -40.20
C ALA A 190 35.78 31.95 -39.20
N ASP A 191 34.49 32.24 -39.30
CA ASP A 191 33.30 31.45 -38.99
C ASP A 191 33.48 29.91 -38.96
N HIS A 192 33.17 29.33 -37.80
CA HIS A 192 32.60 28.00 -37.69
C HIS A 192 31.47 28.02 -36.67
N LEU A 193 30.28 28.43 -37.11
CA LEU A 193 29.03 28.30 -36.36
C LEU A 193 28.65 26.81 -36.30
N THR A 194 29.21 26.08 -35.35
CA THR A 194 28.58 24.87 -34.84
C THR A 194 27.46 25.31 -33.91
N GLY A 195 26.22 25.23 -34.39
CA GLY A 195 25.05 25.40 -33.55
C GLY A 195 25.06 24.35 -32.45
N GLU A 196 25.46 24.76 -31.24
CA GLU A 196 25.07 24.04 -30.04
C GLU A 196 23.54 23.95 -30.04
N PRO A 197 22.96 22.74 -29.96
CA PRO A 197 21.51 22.63 -29.80
C PRO A 197 21.15 23.33 -28.50
N ALA A 198 20.32 24.36 -28.60
CA ALA A 198 19.74 25.05 -27.46
C ALA A 198 19.17 24.00 -26.50
N VAL A 199 19.70 23.95 -25.28
CA VAL A 199 19.19 23.09 -24.21
C VAL A 199 17.69 23.42 -24.07
N PRO A 200 16.79 22.44 -24.22
CA PRO A 200 15.36 22.68 -24.03
C PRO A 200 15.15 23.34 -22.67
N LEU A 201 14.42 24.46 -22.64
CA LEU A 201 14.06 25.10 -21.38
C LEU A 201 13.36 24.06 -20.50
N PRO A 202 13.69 23.99 -19.20
CA PRO A 202 13.09 23.03 -18.30
C PRO A 202 11.57 23.18 -18.33
N ASN A 203 10.86 22.05 -18.39
CA ASN A 203 9.41 22.05 -18.39
C ASN A 203 8.93 22.52 -17.01
N ILE A 204 8.52 23.79 -16.92
CA ILE A 204 8.02 24.41 -15.68
C ILE A 204 6.80 23.66 -15.14
N ASP A 205 6.08 22.88 -15.97
CA ASP A 205 4.93 22.11 -15.53
C ASP A 205 5.30 20.80 -14.80
N SER A 206 6.57 20.36 -14.83
CA SER A 206 7.00 19.18 -14.10
C SER A 206 6.86 19.41 -12.57
N PRO A 207 6.28 18.46 -11.82
CA PRO A 207 6.20 18.58 -10.36
C PRO A 207 7.59 18.56 -9.70
N PHE A 208 8.63 18.09 -10.40
CA PHE A 208 10.01 18.01 -9.95
C PHE A 208 10.84 19.26 -10.29
N HIS A 209 10.22 20.32 -10.84
CA HIS A 209 10.91 21.56 -11.11
C HIS A 209 11.41 22.20 -9.79
N PRO A 210 12.67 22.69 -9.70
CA PRO A 210 13.23 23.26 -8.48
C PRO A 210 12.39 24.37 -7.84
N ASP A 211 11.71 25.18 -8.64
CA ASP A 211 10.82 26.25 -8.16
C ASP A 211 9.59 25.74 -7.38
N HIS A 212 9.29 24.44 -7.44
CA HIS A 212 8.18 23.80 -6.73
C HIS A 212 8.56 23.26 -5.35
N TYR A 213 9.80 23.49 -4.90
CA TYR A 213 10.28 23.06 -3.59
C TYR A 213 10.38 24.27 -2.64
N PRO A 214 9.37 24.50 -1.78
CA PRO A 214 9.46 25.52 -0.75
C PRO A 214 10.48 25.14 0.31
N SER A 215 11.14 26.11 0.93
CA SER A 215 12.01 25.86 2.09
C SER A 215 11.23 25.13 3.21
N PRO A 216 11.78 24.07 3.85
CA PRO A 216 13.18 23.60 3.78
C PRO A 216 13.47 22.53 2.71
N TYR A 217 12.54 22.27 1.79
CA TYR A 217 12.70 21.27 0.74
C TYR A 217 13.61 21.76 -0.41
N PRO A 218 14.18 20.84 -1.21
CA PRO A 218 14.23 19.39 -0.99
C PRO A 218 15.19 19.02 0.15
N PHE A 219 14.91 17.91 0.82
CA PHE A 219 15.83 17.34 1.80
C PHE A 219 17.02 16.66 1.13
N ILE A 220 18.12 16.52 1.87
CA ILE A 220 19.25 15.69 1.45
C ILE A 220 18.76 14.25 1.33
N PRO A 221 18.87 13.61 0.15
CA PRO A 221 18.39 12.24 -0.01
C PRO A 221 19.12 11.26 0.91
N CYS A 222 18.37 10.28 1.40
CA CYS A 222 18.85 9.20 2.27
C CYS A 222 19.46 9.66 3.61
N SER A 223 19.22 10.91 4.04
CA SER A 223 19.68 11.39 5.36
C SER A 223 18.64 11.17 6.47
N HIS A 224 17.36 10.99 6.12
CA HIS A 224 16.28 10.90 7.11
C HIS A 224 15.81 9.46 7.31
N THR A 225 15.78 9.01 8.57
CA THR A 225 15.31 7.66 8.92
C THR A 225 13.78 7.56 9.06
N GLU A 226 13.07 8.70 9.06
CA GLU A 226 11.61 8.78 9.26
C GLU A 226 10.78 8.90 7.98
N THR A 227 11.37 8.73 6.80
CA THR A 227 10.65 8.79 5.52
C THR A 227 9.50 7.77 5.51
N PRO A 228 8.26 8.17 5.15
CA PRO A 228 7.12 7.25 5.09
C PRO A 228 7.41 6.04 4.18
N ILE A 229 7.24 4.83 4.70
CA ILE A 229 7.44 3.60 3.90
C ILE A 229 6.18 3.33 3.09
N LEU A 230 6.31 3.23 1.77
CA LEU A 230 5.18 2.90 0.90
C LEU A 230 4.87 1.41 1.01
N GLN A 231 3.68 1.09 1.54
CA GLN A 231 3.11 -0.26 1.62
C GLN A 231 1.75 -0.36 0.92
N GLN A 232 1.24 0.78 0.45
CA GLN A 232 0.01 0.85 -0.32
C GLN A 232 0.29 0.46 -1.76
N ARG A 233 -0.57 -0.41 -2.31
CA ARG A 233 -0.45 -0.84 -3.70
C ARG A 233 -0.73 0.32 -4.64
N ILE A 234 0.18 0.55 -5.60
CA ILE A 234 -0.05 1.47 -6.71
C ILE A 234 -0.57 0.65 -7.91
N PRO A 235 -1.73 1.00 -8.50
CA PRO A 235 -2.21 0.38 -9.74
C PRO A 235 -1.16 0.45 -10.86
N LEU A 236 -1.05 -0.60 -11.67
CA LEU A 236 0.00 -0.68 -12.72
C LEU A 236 -0.03 0.48 -13.70
N HIS A 237 -1.21 1.04 -14.01
CA HIS A 237 -1.34 2.18 -14.93
C HIS A 237 -0.91 3.53 -14.32
N LEU A 238 -0.75 3.59 -12.99
CA LEU A 238 -0.25 4.75 -12.25
C LEU A 238 1.24 4.62 -11.88
N LEU A 239 1.89 3.53 -12.27
CA LEU A 239 3.35 3.44 -12.12
C LEU A 239 4.02 4.45 -13.08
N PRO A 240 5.07 5.15 -12.61
CA PRO A 240 5.81 6.09 -13.46
C PRO A 240 6.32 5.42 -14.73
N GLN A 241 6.10 6.05 -15.88
CA GLN A 241 6.59 5.55 -17.17
C GLN A 241 8.12 5.68 -17.27
N LYS A 242 8.66 6.79 -16.76
CA LYS A 242 10.10 7.06 -16.67
C LYS A 242 10.55 7.22 -15.22
N LEU A 243 11.78 6.80 -14.97
CA LEU A 243 12.44 6.93 -13.68
C LEU A 243 13.81 7.57 -13.88
N TYR A 244 14.02 8.73 -13.24
CA TYR A 244 15.31 9.40 -13.16
C TYR A 244 16.02 8.95 -11.89
N VAL A 245 17.03 8.10 -12.07
CA VAL A 245 17.75 7.48 -10.96
C VAL A 245 19.01 8.26 -10.66
N HIS A 246 19.07 8.82 -9.46
CA HIS A 246 20.22 9.51 -8.90
C HIS A 246 21.10 8.49 -8.16
N ASP A 247 22.33 8.32 -8.63
CA ASP A 247 23.28 7.32 -8.10
C ASP A 247 24.72 7.88 -8.01
N PRO A 248 25.00 8.81 -7.08
CA PRO A 248 26.33 9.44 -6.95
C PRO A 248 27.48 8.46 -6.69
N TRP A 249 27.20 7.23 -6.25
CA TRP A 249 28.20 6.19 -6.01
C TRP A 249 28.32 5.17 -7.13
N ASN A 250 27.59 5.35 -8.23
CA ASN A 250 27.56 4.46 -9.39
C ASN A 250 27.30 2.99 -9.02
N LYS A 251 26.39 2.73 -8.08
CA LYS A 251 25.98 1.38 -7.66
C LYS A 251 25.21 0.63 -8.74
N LEU A 252 24.60 1.31 -9.70
CA LEU A 252 23.86 0.69 -10.81
C LEU A 252 24.74 -0.16 -11.74
N THR A 253 26.08 0.05 -11.74
CA THR A 253 26.99 -0.83 -12.50
C THR A 253 27.34 -2.13 -11.77
N ILE A 254 26.90 -2.30 -10.51
CA ILE A 254 27.16 -3.50 -9.69
C ILE A 254 28.67 -3.79 -9.51
N ASP A 255 29.49 -2.75 -9.62
CA ASP A 255 30.93 -2.88 -9.36
C ASP A 255 31.20 -3.05 -7.86
N LYS A 256 31.80 -4.17 -7.47
CA LYS A 256 32.20 -4.45 -6.06
C LYS A 256 33.30 -3.52 -5.51
N GLY A 257 33.80 -2.59 -6.32
CA GLY A 257 35.00 -1.81 -6.02
C GLY A 257 34.78 -0.53 -5.20
N SER A 258 33.57 0.03 -5.17
CA SER A 258 33.30 1.27 -4.44
C SER A 258 32.90 0.98 -3.00
N SER A 259 33.88 1.01 -2.10
CA SER A 259 33.70 0.87 -0.65
C SER A 259 33.23 2.15 0.03
N ASP A 260 33.12 3.26 -0.70
CA ASP A 260 32.60 4.51 -0.15
C ASP A 260 31.07 4.41 0.04
N HIS A 261 30.67 4.44 1.30
CA HIS A 261 29.30 4.47 1.78
C HIS A 261 29.14 5.39 3.01
N LYS A 262 30.19 6.15 3.33
CA LYS A 262 30.25 7.02 4.51
C LYS A 262 30.22 8.49 4.14
N THR A 263 30.65 8.84 2.93
CA THR A 263 30.53 10.22 2.47
C THR A 263 29.05 10.60 2.40
N PRO A 264 28.63 11.73 3.01
CA PRO A 264 27.26 12.22 2.89
C PRO A 264 26.88 12.51 1.43
N TRP A 265 25.58 12.41 1.11
CA TRP A 265 25.09 12.61 -0.26
C TRP A 265 25.52 13.95 -0.86
N HIS A 266 25.33 15.05 -0.12
CA HIS A 266 25.66 16.39 -0.60
C HIS A 266 27.16 16.53 -0.92
N CYS A 267 28.05 16.00 -0.07
CA CYS A 267 29.49 15.97 -0.30
C CYS A 267 29.85 15.19 -1.56
N LYS A 268 29.18 14.05 -1.77
CA LYS A 268 29.43 13.19 -2.92
C LYS A 268 29.07 13.91 -4.22
N VAL A 269 27.89 14.53 -4.25
CA VAL A 269 27.40 15.29 -5.40
C VAL A 269 28.26 16.53 -5.66
N SER A 270 28.66 17.28 -4.63
CA SER A 270 29.52 18.47 -4.81
C SER A 270 30.90 18.14 -5.37
N LYS A 271 31.50 17.01 -4.98
CA LYS A 271 32.84 16.61 -5.45
C LYS A 271 32.83 15.89 -6.80
N GLY A 272 31.88 14.99 -7.02
CA GLY A 272 31.85 14.08 -8.17
C GLY A 272 30.77 14.37 -9.20
N GLY A 273 29.84 15.29 -8.90
CA GLY A 273 28.59 15.43 -9.63
C GLY A 273 27.57 14.36 -9.25
N ASP A 274 26.30 14.62 -9.55
CA ASP A 274 25.25 13.61 -9.44
C ASP A 274 25.18 12.77 -10.73
N ILE A 275 25.20 11.45 -10.59
CA ILE A 275 25.11 10.54 -11.73
C ILE A 275 23.64 10.18 -11.93
N VAL A 276 22.99 10.91 -12.84
CA VAL A 276 21.60 10.66 -13.21
C VAL A 276 21.53 9.72 -14.42
N ARG A 277 20.62 8.75 -14.34
CA ARG A 277 20.31 7.79 -15.41
C ARG A 277 18.81 7.67 -15.62
N SER A 278 18.40 7.52 -16.87
CA SER A 278 16.99 7.36 -17.25
C SER A 278 16.65 5.88 -17.43
N TYR A 279 15.52 5.47 -16.87
CA TYR A 279 14.97 4.13 -16.98
C TYR A 279 13.51 4.20 -17.42
N SER A 280 13.09 3.21 -18.20
CA SER A 280 11.71 3.07 -18.66
C SER A 280 11.02 1.88 -17.98
N LEU A 281 9.75 2.06 -17.63
CA LEU A 281 8.90 1.01 -17.09
C LEU A 281 8.71 -0.11 -18.13
N SER A 282 8.97 -1.34 -17.70
CA SER A 282 8.85 -2.54 -18.51
C SER A 282 7.80 -3.47 -17.91
N LEU A 283 6.67 -3.59 -18.62
CA LEU A 283 5.56 -4.47 -18.26
C LEU A 283 5.54 -5.71 -19.16
N ALA A 284 5.25 -6.87 -18.56
CA ALA A 284 4.92 -8.09 -19.26
C ALA A 284 3.61 -7.93 -20.05
N PRO A 285 3.32 -8.77 -21.06
CA PRO A 285 2.06 -8.70 -21.81
C PRO A 285 0.82 -8.70 -20.91
N GLU A 286 0.79 -9.58 -19.90
CA GLU A 286 -0.28 -9.69 -18.92
C GLU A 286 -0.40 -8.41 -18.08
N GLY A 287 0.74 -7.83 -17.68
CA GLY A 287 0.79 -6.57 -16.93
C GLY A 287 0.30 -5.38 -17.75
N LYS A 288 0.61 -5.32 -19.05
CA LYS A 288 0.11 -4.28 -19.97
C LYS A 288 -1.40 -4.37 -20.15
N GLU A 289 -1.92 -5.57 -20.31
CA GLU A 289 -3.37 -5.81 -20.41
C GLU A 289 -4.08 -5.40 -19.12
N ALA A 290 -3.57 -5.85 -17.97
CA ALA A 290 -4.10 -5.50 -16.66
C ALA A 290 -4.06 -3.98 -16.41
N ALA A 291 -2.96 -3.31 -16.76
CA ALA A 291 -2.83 -1.86 -16.67
C ALA A 291 -3.87 -1.15 -17.55
N SER A 292 -4.01 -1.54 -18.82
CA SER A 292 -4.99 -0.93 -19.73
C SER A 292 -6.43 -1.14 -19.27
N LYS A 293 -6.77 -2.34 -18.79
CA LYS A 293 -8.10 -2.64 -18.23
C LYS A 293 -8.37 -1.78 -16.99
N ALA A 294 -7.41 -1.71 -16.07
CA ALA A 294 -7.53 -0.90 -14.86
C ALA A 294 -7.66 0.60 -15.16
N GLN A 295 -6.92 1.11 -16.15
CA GLN A 295 -6.99 2.50 -16.58
C GLN A 295 -8.38 2.85 -17.11
N LYS A 296 -8.94 2.03 -18.02
CA LYS A 296 -10.29 2.24 -18.56
C LYS A 296 -11.35 2.20 -17.47
N LEU A 297 -11.24 1.27 -16.53
CA LEU A 297 -12.16 1.17 -15.40
C LEU A 297 -12.09 2.43 -14.51
N ALA A 298 -10.88 2.92 -14.22
CA ALA A 298 -10.68 4.14 -13.45
C ALA A 298 -11.20 5.38 -14.18
N GLU A 299 -11.02 5.47 -15.50
CA GLU A 299 -11.54 6.56 -16.33
C GLU A 299 -13.07 6.59 -16.31
N MET A 300 -13.70 5.43 -16.51
CA MET A 300 -15.17 5.30 -16.41
C MET A 300 -15.70 5.68 -15.03
N ALA A 301 -15.01 5.26 -13.97
CA ALA A 301 -15.39 5.58 -12.59
C ALA A 301 -15.25 7.08 -12.29
N GLU A 302 -14.19 7.74 -12.79
CA GLU A 302 -14.01 9.19 -12.65
C GLU A 302 -15.02 9.97 -13.49
N ASP A 303 -15.36 9.50 -14.69
CA ASP A 303 -16.43 10.09 -15.53
C ASP A 303 -17.80 9.99 -14.85
N GLU A 304 -18.09 8.85 -14.22
CA GLU A 304 -19.32 8.68 -13.44
C GLU A 304 -19.32 9.59 -12.20
N ALA A 305 -18.20 9.66 -11.49
CA ALA A 305 -18.05 10.56 -10.34
C ALA A 305 -18.16 12.04 -10.73
N ALA A 306 -17.67 12.42 -11.90
CA ALA A 306 -17.76 13.79 -12.42
C ALA A 306 -19.20 14.18 -12.85
N LYS A 307 -20.00 13.20 -13.29
CA LYS A 307 -21.43 13.41 -13.60
C LYS A 307 -22.29 13.55 -12.35
N LYS A 308 -21.87 12.92 -11.24
CA LYS A 308 -22.61 12.96 -9.99
C LYS A 308 -22.37 14.31 -9.30
N GLU A 309 -23.42 15.12 -9.27
CA GLU A 309 -23.40 16.36 -8.51
C GLU A 309 -23.20 16.07 -7.03
N SER A 310 -22.18 16.70 -6.44
CA SER A 310 -21.87 16.57 -5.03
C SER A 310 -22.58 17.66 -4.24
N VAL A 311 -23.49 17.27 -3.36
CA VAL A 311 -24.28 18.18 -2.52
C VAL A 311 -23.89 17.98 -1.07
N LEU A 312 -23.56 19.08 -0.38
CA LEU A 312 -23.35 19.14 1.06
C LEU A 312 -24.61 19.68 1.73
N HIS A 313 -25.16 18.94 2.69
CA HIS A 313 -26.34 19.34 3.44
C HIS A 313 -25.94 20.07 4.73
N ILE A 314 -26.37 21.33 4.88
CA ILE A 314 -26.25 22.09 6.11
C ILE A 314 -27.61 22.10 6.81
N PHE A 315 -27.71 21.34 7.89
CA PHE A 315 -28.92 21.24 8.68
C PHE A 315 -29.11 22.49 9.54
N PRO A 316 -30.33 23.04 9.63
CA PRO A 316 -30.61 24.25 10.40
C PRO A 316 -30.43 24.07 11.91
N THR A 317 -30.71 22.85 12.42
CA THR A 317 -30.61 22.54 13.84
C THR A 317 -29.94 21.18 14.05
N ALA A 318 -29.09 21.10 15.07
CA ALA A 318 -28.49 19.84 15.52
C ALA A 318 -29.47 18.97 16.33
N LYS A 319 -30.63 19.53 16.73
CA LYS A 319 -31.65 18.81 17.51
C LYS A 319 -32.64 18.15 16.56
N GLU A 320 -32.88 16.86 16.77
CA GLU A 320 -33.95 16.11 16.13
C GLU A 320 -35.31 16.70 16.54
N GLY A 321 -36.16 17.00 15.55
CA GLY A 321 -37.49 17.54 15.77
C GLY A 321 -37.98 18.41 14.62
N PRO A 322 -39.27 18.78 14.61
CA PRO A 322 -39.79 19.73 13.63
C PRO A 322 -39.05 21.07 13.75
N THR A 323 -38.63 21.59 12.61
CA THR A 323 -37.98 22.90 12.49
C THR A 323 -38.69 23.70 11.39
N GLU A 324 -38.84 25.01 11.61
CA GLU A 324 -39.38 25.94 10.61
C GLU A 324 -38.28 26.49 9.69
N GLU A 325 -37.02 26.13 9.95
CA GLU A 325 -35.87 26.57 9.18
C GLU A 325 -35.61 25.64 7.99
N LEU A 326 -35.17 26.25 6.88
CA LEU A 326 -34.87 25.59 5.61
C LEU A 326 -33.64 24.68 5.73
N LEU A 327 -33.66 23.55 5.02
CA LEU A 327 -32.44 22.80 4.73
C LEU A 327 -31.65 23.54 3.67
N ILE A 328 -30.36 23.74 3.88
CA ILE A 328 -29.49 24.34 2.86
C ILE A 328 -28.73 23.20 2.14
N GLU A 329 -28.98 23.10 0.84
CA GLU A 329 -28.24 22.23 -0.07
C GLU A 329 -27.15 23.02 -0.76
N VAL A 330 -25.90 22.73 -0.43
CA VAL A 330 -24.75 23.38 -1.03
C VAL A 330 -24.21 22.52 -2.16
N VAL A 331 -24.39 22.96 -3.39
CA VAL A 331 -23.79 22.35 -4.57
C VAL A 331 -22.30 22.67 -4.57
N LEU A 332 -21.48 21.63 -4.47
CA LEU A 332 -20.03 21.74 -4.54
C LEU A 332 -19.57 21.81 -6.00
N PRO A 333 -18.50 22.55 -6.32
CA PRO A 333 -17.93 22.53 -7.66
C PRO A 333 -17.45 21.11 -8.01
N VAL A 334 -17.40 20.82 -9.30
CA VAL A 334 -16.89 19.53 -9.81
C VAL A 334 -15.47 19.31 -9.28
N ARG A 335 -15.25 18.12 -8.68
CA ARG A 335 -13.93 17.74 -8.17
C ARG A 335 -12.94 17.67 -9.33
N PRO A 336 -11.70 18.17 -9.17
CA PRO A 336 -10.62 17.92 -10.13
C PRO A 336 -10.50 16.42 -10.41
N GLN A 337 -10.32 16.08 -11.69
CA GLN A 337 -10.10 14.70 -12.09
C GLN A 337 -8.82 14.15 -11.46
N LYS A 338 -8.86 12.89 -11.03
CA LYS A 338 -7.66 12.20 -10.57
C LYS A 338 -6.66 12.04 -11.71
N ARG A 339 -5.38 11.99 -11.32
CA ARG A 339 -4.29 11.66 -12.23
C ARG A 339 -4.49 10.24 -12.77
N MET A 340 -4.47 10.10 -14.10
CA MET A 340 -4.66 8.82 -14.80
C MET A 340 -3.35 8.18 -15.27
N ASN A 341 -2.24 8.93 -15.24
CA ASN A 341 -0.91 8.46 -15.61
C ASN A 341 0.16 9.22 -14.82
N VAL A 342 1.32 8.59 -14.61
CA VAL A 342 2.50 9.23 -14.05
C VAL A 342 3.61 9.18 -15.10
N GLU A 343 4.00 10.34 -15.61
CA GLU A 343 5.01 10.41 -16.68
C GLU A 343 6.40 10.09 -16.16
N GLU A 344 6.80 10.73 -15.06
CA GLU A 344 8.13 10.62 -14.49
C GLU A 344 8.10 10.55 -12.96
N ALA A 345 9.18 9.98 -12.42
CA ALA A 345 9.49 9.94 -11.00
C ALA A 345 11.01 9.99 -10.80
N HIS A 346 11.44 10.38 -9.60
CA HIS A 346 12.85 10.43 -9.23
C HIS A 346 13.15 9.35 -8.19
N LEU A 347 14.29 8.67 -8.33
CA LEU A 347 14.74 7.63 -7.41
C LEU A 347 16.12 7.97 -6.87
N TYR A 348 16.26 8.03 -5.56
CA TYR A 348 17.54 8.30 -4.90
C TYR A 348 18.09 7.01 -4.27
N LEU A 349 19.21 6.53 -4.81
CA LEU A 349 19.77 5.24 -4.45
C LEU A 349 20.68 5.34 -3.22
N SER A 350 20.31 4.68 -2.12
CA SER A 350 21.15 4.69 -0.91
C SER A 350 22.54 4.07 -1.20
N PRO A 351 23.62 4.66 -0.68
CA PRO A 351 24.96 4.12 -0.87
C PRO A 351 25.16 2.73 -0.23
N ARG A 352 24.40 2.41 0.81
CA ARG A 352 24.53 1.17 1.58
C ARG A 352 23.54 0.12 1.06
N ALA A 353 24.08 -1.01 0.61
CA ALA A 353 23.26 -2.19 0.34
C ALA A 353 22.64 -2.71 1.66
N VAL A 354 21.35 -3.02 1.61
CA VAL A 354 20.58 -3.59 2.74
C VAL A 354 20.50 -5.12 2.69
N GLY A 355 20.80 -5.71 1.53
CA GLY A 355 20.81 -7.17 1.35
C GLY A 355 21.57 -7.61 0.11
N PHE A 356 22.02 -8.85 0.12
CA PHE A 356 22.72 -9.49 -1.00
C PHE A 356 22.04 -10.81 -1.33
N GLY A 357 21.43 -10.86 -2.51
CA GLY A 357 20.95 -12.10 -3.11
C GLY A 357 22.04 -12.78 -3.94
N ASN A 358 21.77 -14.03 -4.34
CA ASN A 358 22.66 -14.75 -5.26
C ASN A 358 22.68 -14.10 -6.66
N HIS A 359 21.59 -13.43 -7.02
CA HIS A 359 21.32 -12.89 -8.36
C HIS A 359 21.11 -11.37 -8.34
N SER A 360 21.13 -10.76 -7.15
CA SER A 360 20.80 -9.35 -7.01
C SER A 360 21.43 -8.69 -5.79
N ILE A 361 21.59 -7.37 -5.85
CA ILE A 361 21.96 -6.53 -4.72
C ILE A 361 20.76 -5.65 -4.37
N VAL A 362 20.48 -5.50 -3.08
CA VAL A 362 19.29 -4.83 -2.59
C VAL A 362 19.69 -3.53 -1.91
N HIS A 363 19.08 -2.43 -2.31
CA HIS A 363 19.29 -1.10 -1.74
C HIS A 363 17.98 -0.54 -1.19
N SER A 364 18.08 0.19 -0.08
CA SER A 364 17.01 1.11 0.32
C SER A 364 17.04 2.29 -0.62
N VAL A 365 15.87 2.79 -1.01
CA VAL A 365 15.78 3.95 -1.90
C VAL A 365 14.68 4.88 -1.43
N GLU A 366 14.90 6.16 -1.64
CA GLU A 366 13.87 7.18 -1.54
C GLU A 366 13.28 7.39 -2.93
N TRP A 367 11.97 7.22 -3.03
CA TRP A 367 11.23 7.32 -4.28
C TRP A 367 10.33 8.53 -4.23
N GLU A 368 10.63 9.49 -5.08
CA GLU A 368 9.90 10.75 -5.15
C GLU A 368 8.87 10.70 -6.27
N LEU A 369 7.61 10.93 -5.90
CA LEU A 369 6.45 10.78 -6.75
C LEU A 369 5.58 12.04 -6.71
N PRO A 370 4.76 12.29 -7.75
CA PRO A 370 3.76 13.34 -7.72
C PRO A 370 2.83 13.16 -6.51
N ARG A 371 2.62 14.25 -5.77
CA ARG A 371 1.89 14.24 -4.50
C ARG A 371 0.41 13.91 -4.65
N ASP A 372 -0.18 14.27 -5.79
CA ASP A 372 -1.56 13.95 -6.17
C ASP A 372 -1.81 12.45 -6.39
N LEU A 373 -0.77 11.64 -6.51
CA LEU A 373 -0.91 10.18 -6.51
C LEU A 373 -1.45 9.65 -5.18
N PHE A 374 -1.16 10.34 -4.07
CA PHE A 374 -1.48 9.90 -2.71
C PHE A 374 -2.48 10.79 -2.00
N MET A 375 -2.64 12.03 -2.45
CA MET A 375 -3.46 13.01 -1.78
C MET A 375 -4.38 13.71 -2.76
N GLU A 376 -5.68 13.49 -2.56
CA GLU A 376 -6.72 14.16 -3.33
C GLU A 376 -6.80 15.64 -2.96
N ALA A 377 -7.22 16.45 -3.94
CA ALA A 377 -7.62 17.83 -3.68
C ALA A 377 -8.75 17.85 -2.65
N ARG A 378 -8.71 18.81 -1.73
CA ARG A 378 -9.70 18.95 -0.67
C ARG A 378 -10.39 20.30 -0.76
N LEU A 379 -11.64 20.32 -0.33
CA LEU A 379 -12.43 21.52 -0.19
C LEU A 379 -12.55 21.82 1.32
N CYS A 380 -12.28 23.07 1.72
CA CYS A 380 -12.39 23.45 3.12
C CYS A 380 -13.86 23.67 3.50
N GLU A 381 -14.43 22.77 4.29
CA GLU A 381 -15.81 22.88 4.78
C GLU A 381 -16.08 24.22 5.48
N ALA A 382 -15.15 24.73 6.27
CA ALA A 382 -15.29 26.05 6.92
C ALA A 382 -15.38 27.21 5.90
N CYS A 383 -14.60 27.15 4.81
CA CYS A 383 -14.73 28.13 3.72
C CYS A 383 -16.10 28.00 3.03
N VAL A 384 -16.62 26.78 2.85
CA VAL A 384 -17.97 26.57 2.26
C VAL A 384 -19.03 27.18 3.16
N GLU A 385 -18.98 26.90 4.46
CA GLU A 385 -19.94 27.44 5.41
C GLU A 385 -19.88 28.97 5.47
N GLU A 386 -18.70 29.58 5.39
CA GLU A 386 -18.55 31.03 5.31
C GLU A 386 -19.13 31.60 4.02
N ASP A 387 -18.78 31.05 2.86
CA ASP A 387 -19.33 31.46 1.57
C ASP A 387 -20.86 31.32 1.54
N VAL A 388 -21.40 30.22 2.06
CA VAL A 388 -22.84 30.01 2.20
C VAL A 388 -23.48 31.05 3.12
N ARG A 389 -22.85 31.35 4.26
CA ARG A 389 -23.34 32.35 5.21
C ARG A 389 -23.39 33.74 4.57
N GLU A 390 -22.37 34.11 3.80
CA GLU A 390 -22.32 35.37 3.06
C GLU A 390 -23.42 35.43 1.98
N GLN A 391 -23.62 34.36 1.23
CA GLN A 391 -24.68 34.27 0.22
C GLN A 391 -26.08 34.37 0.86
N ILE A 392 -26.31 33.70 1.99
CA ILE A 392 -27.56 33.79 2.75
C ILE A 392 -27.78 35.22 3.26
N GLN A 393 -26.74 35.86 3.81
CA GLN A 393 -26.85 37.23 4.29
C GLN A 393 -27.21 38.18 3.15
N LYS A 394 -26.61 38.01 1.98
CA LYS A 394 -26.95 38.78 0.78
C LYS A 394 -28.41 38.58 0.35
N LEU A 395 -28.94 37.35 0.42
CA LEU A 395 -30.36 37.08 0.14
C LEU A 395 -31.30 37.77 1.13
N LYS A 396 -30.90 37.87 2.41
CA LYS A 396 -31.63 38.61 3.45
C LYS A 396 -31.60 40.11 3.21
N ASP A 397 -30.42 40.66 2.90
CA ASP A 397 -30.24 42.08 2.62
C ASP A 397 -31.03 42.53 1.38
N GLU A 398 -31.20 41.64 0.40
CA GLU A 398 -32.03 41.85 -0.80
C GLU A 398 -33.54 41.60 -0.58
N GLY A 399 -33.96 41.16 0.62
CA GLY A 399 -35.37 40.83 0.94
C GLY A 399 -35.95 39.63 0.19
N LYS A 400 -35.10 38.82 -0.44
CA LYS A 400 -35.50 37.60 -1.16
C LYS A 400 -35.68 36.42 -0.22
N TRP A 401 -35.03 36.45 0.94
CA TRP A 401 -35.08 35.39 1.95
C TRP A 401 -36.50 35.11 2.45
N GLU A 402 -37.26 36.16 2.82
CA GLU A 402 -38.63 36.01 3.31
C GLU A 402 -39.60 35.53 2.23
N THR A 403 -39.27 35.75 0.95
CA THR A 403 -40.07 35.28 -0.18
C THR A 403 -39.90 33.77 -0.36
N LEU A 404 -38.66 33.27 -0.27
CA LEU A 404 -38.34 31.84 -0.35
C LEU A 404 -38.92 31.01 0.80
N LEU A 405 -39.12 31.62 1.97
CA LEU A 405 -39.78 30.98 3.11
C LEU A 405 -41.31 30.87 2.98
N LYS A 406 -41.94 31.76 2.21
CA LYS A 406 -43.41 31.85 2.11
C LYS A 406 -43.98 31.05 0.95
N ASP A 407 -43.25 30.97 -0.15
CA ASP A 407 -43.56 30.12 -1.30
C ASP A 407 -42.41 29.12 -1.48
N PRO A 408 -42.39 28.01 -0.73
CA PRO A 408 -41.50 26.91 -1.04
C PRO A 408 -41.96 26.37 -2.40
N ALA A 409 -41.27 26.75 -3.46
CA ALA A 409 -41.63 26.38 -4.81
C ALA A 409 -41.86 24.86 -4.91
N GLU A 410 -43.01 24.47 -5.46
CA GLU A 410 -43.14 23.18 -6.14
C GLU A 410 -42.00 23.09 -7.17
N ASP A 411 -41.40 21.90 -7.31
CA ASP A 411 -40.18 21.61 -8.08
C ASP A 411 -40.05 22.51 -9.33
N PRO A 412 -38.89 23.17 -9.54
CA PRO A 412 -38.73 24.06 -10.68
C PRO A 412 -38.91 23.27 -11.98
N GLU A 413 -40.01 23.55 -12.71
CA GLU A 413 -40.23 23.08 -14.07
C GLU A 413 -38.99 23.40 -14.91
N GLU A 414 -38.31 22.35 -15.37
CA GLU A 414 -37.27 22.42 -16.39
C GLU A 414 -37.85 23.11 -17.64
N THR A 415 -37.56 24.40 -17.81
CA THR A 415 -37.69 25.06 -19.11
C THR A 415 -36.62 24.53 -20.06
N ALA A 416 -36.85 23.33 -20.60
CA ALA A 416 -36.19 22.82 -21.80
C ALA A 416 -37.09 23.10 -23.02
N GLN A 417 -36.79 24.17 -23.75
CA GLN A 417 -37.33 24.39 -25.08
C GLN A 417 -36.66 23.43 -26.08
N GLY A 418 -37.48 22.54 -26.65
CA GLY A 418 -37.38 22.18 -28.07
C GLY A 418 -36.72 20.85 -28.41
N GLY A 419 -37.53 19.82 -28.63
CA GLY A 419 -37.11 18.58 -29.30
C GLY A 419 -38.27 17.62 -29.50
N SER A 420 -38.93 17.72 -30.65
CA SER A 420 -40.15 17.01 -31.01
C SER A 420 -40.01 15.50 -31.19
N GLY A 421 -40.97 14.74 -30.64
CA GLY A 421 -41.74 13.74 -31.38
C GLY A 421 -41.18 12.32 -31.47
N GLY A 422 -41.82 11.40 -30.76
CA GLY A 422 -41.75 9.96 -31.00
C GLY A 422 -42.79 9.20 -30.17
N GLU A 423 -43.85 8.71 -30.82
CA GLU A 423 -44.89 7.84 -30.24
C GLU A 423 -44.32 6.48 -29.77
N PRO A 424 -44.98 5.80 -28.80
CA PRO A 424 -44.52 4.50 -28.32
C PRO A 424 -45.04 3.37 -29.21
N SER A 425 -44.13 2.70 -29.93
CA SER A 425 -44.40 1.40 -30.54
C SER A 425 -44.20 0.29 -29.51
N GLN A 426 -45.29 -0.43 -29.22
CA GLN A 426 -45.23 -1.78 -28.70
C GLN A 426 -44.49 -2.66 -29.70
N ASP A 427 -43.41 -3.32 -29.27
CA ASP A 427 -42.95 -4.54 -29.90
C ASP A 427 -42.52 -5.55 -28.83
N SER A 428 -43.28 -6.64 -28.80
CA SER A 428 -42.92 -7.92 -28.23
C SER A 428 -41.90 -8.58 -29.15
N ASN A 429 -40.71 -8.93 -28.64
CA ASN A 429 -40.09 -10.17 -29.10
C ASN A 429 -39.12 -10.75 -28.08
N GLU A 430 -39.23 -12.07 -27.98
CA GLU A 430 -38.48 -12.98 -27.14
C GLU A 430 -37.05 -13.17 -27.69
N ASN A 431 -36.20 -13.65 -26.78
CA ASN A 431 -35.11 -14.58 -27.03
C ASN A 431 -33.69 -13.98 -27.23
N GLU A 432 -33.05 -13.64 -26.11
CA GLU A 432 -31.59 -13.76 -25.98
C GLU A 432 -31.26 -14.54 -24.71
N GLN A 433 -30.66 -15.72 -24.91
CA GLN A 433 -29.97 -16.47 -23.87
C GLN A 433 -28.69 -15.70 -23.52
N SER A 434 -28.72 -14.94 -22.42
CA SER A 434 -27.51 -14.46 -21.77
C SER A 434 -26.92 -15.59 -20.93
N GLU A 435 -25.70 -16.01 -21.27
CA GLU A 435 -24.84 -16.76 -20.35
C GLU A 435 -24.64 -15.92 -19.08
N GLU A 436 -25.11 -16.43 -17.94
CA GLU A 436 -24.81 -15.91 -16.61
C GLU A 436 -23.29 -16.02 -16.37
N CYS A 437 -22.55 -14.99 -16.75
CA CYS A 437 -21.27 -14.68 -16.14
C CYS A 437 -21.59 -13.90 -14.86
N SER A 438 -21.57 -14.58 -13.72
CA SER A 438 -21.77 -13.97 -12.41
C SER A 438 -20.66 -12.95 -12.16
N GLU A 439 -20.92 -11.68 -12.45
CA GLU A 439 -20.09 -10.58 -11.98
C GLU A 439 -20.26 -10.50 -10.46
N GLU A 440 -19.23 -10.92 -9.73
CA GLU A 440 -19.13 -10.70 -8.29
C GLU A 440 -19.02 -9.19 -8.03
N GLU A 441 -20.15 -8.53 -7.79
CA GLU A 441 -20.19 -7.19 -7.22
C GLU A 441 -19.54 -7.22 -5.82
N ARG A 442 -18.31 -6.72 -5.74
CA ARG A 442 -17.60 -6.55 -4.46
C ARG A 442 -18.13 -5.30 -3.75
N PHE A 443 -18.89 -5.52 -2.68
CA PHE A 443 -19.25 -4.47 -1.74
C PHE A 443 -18.14 -4.31 -0.69
N ILE A 444 -17.53 -3.12 -0.61
CA ILE A 444 -16.62 -2.75 0.48
C ILE A 444 -17.49 -2.21 1.62
N LEU A 445 -17.65 -3.00 2.70
CA LEU A 445 -18.30 -2.53 3.93
C LEU A 445 -17.26 -1.82 4.81
N GLU A 446 -17.30 -0.48 4.82
CA GLU A 446 -16.63 0.32 5.85
C GLU A 446 -17.12 -0.10 7.25
N PRO A 447 -16.31 0.03 8.32
CA PRO A 447 -16.79 -0.22 9.70
C PRO A 447 -18.09 0.54 9.94
N PRO A 448 -19.00 0.05 10.80
CA PRO A 448 -20.29 0.71 11.04
C PRO A 448 -20.04 2.07 11.68
N ARG A 449 -19.79 3.08 10.85
CA ARG A 449 -20.19 4.45 11.12
C ARG A 449 -21.68 4.29 11.38
N VAL A 450 -22.12 4.67 12.57
CA VAL A 450 -23.54 4.90 12.79
C VAL A 450 -23.89 6.05 11.85
N VAL A 451 -24.19 5.72 10.60
CA VAL A 451 -24.66 6.67 9.59
C VAL A 451 -26.06 7.01 10.06
N ARG A 452 -26.14 8.04 10.90
CA ARG A 452 -27.42 8.64 11.24
C ARG A 452 -27.93 9.25 9.94
N THR A 453 -28.81 8.51 9.27
CA THR A 453 -29.51 9.00 8.09
C THR A 453 -30.55 9.98 8.60
N ALA A 454 -30.19 11.26 8.65
CA ALA A 454 -31.14 12.32 8.91
C ALA A 454 -31.99 12.50 7.66
N THR A 455 -33.30 12.29 7.78
CA THR A 455 -34.26 12.62 6.72
C THR A 455 -34.89 13.96 7.08
N TYR A 456 -34.81 14.92 6.16
CA TYR A 456 -35.43 16.22 6.32
C TYR A 456 -36.70 16.26 5.46
N SER A 457 -37.81 16.68 6.06
CA SER A 457 -39.07 16.91 5.36
C SER A 457 -39.45 18.37 5.59
N GLY A 458 -39.25 19.17 4.57
CA GLY A 458 -39.43 20.61 4.62
C GLY A 458 -38.85 21.29 3.38
N PRO A 459 -38.91 22.62 3.32
CA PRO A 459 -38.41 23.37 2.19
C PRO A 459 -36.87 23.39 2.12
N VAL A 460 -36.33 23.34 0.91
CA VAL A 460 -34.90 23.22 0.65
C VAL A 460 -34.41 24.44 -0.14
N LEU A 461 -33.33 25.05 0.33
CA LEU A 461 -32.64 26.14 -0.36
C LEU A 461 -31.34 25.64 -0.97
N ARG A 462 -31.23 25.73 -2.29
CA ARG A 462 -30.04 25.30 -3.02
C ARG A 462 -29.09 26.45 -3.31
N ILE A 463 -27.83 26.35 -2.88
CA ILE A 463 -26.77 27.36 -3.00
C ILE A 463 -25.58 26.74 -3.72
N HIS A 464 -24.97 27.47 -4.66
CA HIS A 464 -23.74 27.03 -5.33
C HIS A 464 -22.55 27.73 -4.68
N THR A 465 -21.60 26.97 -4.16
CA THR A 465 -20.43 27.59 -3.51
C THR A 465 -19.41 28.08 -4.53
N SER A 466 -18.77 29.21 -4.22
CA SER A 466 -17.66 29.76 -5.01
C SER A 466 -16.29 29.19 -4.61
N VAL A 467 -16.25 28.39 -3.54
CA VAL A 467 -15.02 27.83 -2.96
C VAL A 467 -14.44 26.77 -3.88
N LYS A 468 -13.21 26.98 -4.34
CA LYS A 468 -12.50 26.05 -5.22
C LYS A 468 -11.88 24.89 -4.44
N TRP A 469 -11.82 23.73 -5.07
CA TRP A 469 -10.95 22.63 -4.65
C TRP A 469 -9.50 23.12 -4.62
N ARG A 470 -8.76 22.73 -3.58
CA ARG A 470 -7.34 23.07 -3.44
C ARG A 470 -6.50 21.81 -3.36
N SER A 471 -5.39 21.82 -4.08
CA SER A 471 -4.40 20.76 -3.97
C SER A 471 -3.59 20.91 -2.67
N PRO A 472 -2.99 19.82 -2.15
CA PRO A 472 -2.24 19.87 -0.90
C PRO A 472 -1.08 20.88 -0.88
N TRP A 473 -0.44 21.12 -2.03
CA TRP A 473 0.70 22.03 -2.19
C TRP A 473 0.31 23.47 -2.51
N GLU A 474 -0.96 23.74 -2.78
CA GLU A 474 -1.43 25.11 -2.98
C GLU A 474 -1.53 25.85 -1.64
N GLU A 475 -1.55 27.18 -1.71
CA GLU A 475 -1.79 27.99 -0.52
C GLU A 475 -3.11 27.60 0.14
N GLN A 476 -3.00 27.07 1.35
CA GLN A 476 -4.15 26.64 2.13
C GLN A 476 -4.94 27.87 2.63
N CYS A 477 -6.24 27.72 2.86
CA CYS A 477 -7.04 28.79 3.48
C CYS A 477 -6.64 29.01 4.94
N ASP A 478 -7.01 30.16 5.50
CA ASP A 478 -6.64 30.51 6.88
C ASP A 478 -7.21 29.52 7.91
N HIS A 479 -8.39 28.93 7.67
CA HIS A 479 -8.93 27.87 8.53
C HIS A 479 -8.01 26.65 8.62
N LYS A 480 -7.37 26.27 7.51
CA LYS A 480 -6.45 25.12 7.47
C LYS A 480 -5.06 25.47 8.00
N LYS A 481 -4.59 26.69 7.78
CA LYS A 481 -3.32 27.19 8.36
C LYS A 481 -3.32 27.06 9.88
N SER A 482 -4.43 27.41 10.53
CA SER A 482 -4.57 27.33 11.99
C SER A 482 -4.62 25.90 12.55
N SER A 483 -5.16 24.94 11.78
CA SER A 483 -5.33 23.56 12.26
C SER A 483 -4.09 22.67 12.05
N PHE A 484 -3.27 22.97 11.05
CA PHE A 484 -2.21 22.04 10.62
C PHE A 484 -0.80 22.64 10.63
N GLY A 485 -0.64 23.93 10.96
CA GLY A 485 0.68 24.59 10.93
C GLY A 485 1.38 24.48 9.57
N SER A 486 0.61 24.20 8.50
CA SER A 486 1.16 23.78 7.22
C SER A 486 1.73 24.98 6.49
N GLY A 487 3.05 25.14 6.56
CA GLY A 487 3.79 25.88 5.55
C GLY A 487 3.55 25.30 4.14
N PRO A 488 4.00 25.99 3.09
CA PRO A 488 3.96 25.44 1.74
C PRO A 488 4.67 24.08 1.70
N VAL A 489 4.10 23.11 1.00
CA VAL A 489 4.68 21.77 0.79
C VAL A 489 5.00 21.55 -0.70
N PRO A 490 5.97 20.67 -1.04
CA PRO A 490 6.31 20.40 -2.44
C PRO A 490 5.15 19.77 -3.23
N ARG A 491 5.21 19.88 -4.57
CA ARG A 491 4.28 19.17 -5.47
C ARG A 491 4.52 17.66 -5.55
N THR A 492 5.61 17.20 -4.96
CA THR A 492 6.02 15.81 -4.85
C THR A 492 5.98 15.32 -3.40
N ALA A 493 6.02 14.00 -3.23
CA ALA A 493 6.19 13.35 -1.94
C ALA A 493 7.27 12.26 -2.06
N ILE A 494 8.11 12.16 -1.04
CA ILE A 494 9.16 11.14 -0.95
C ILE A 494 8.66 10.00 -0.07
N VAL A 495 8.80 8.77 -0.58
CA VAL A 495 8.47 7.55 0.15
C VAL A 495 9.62 6.55 0.10
N GLY A 496 9.80 5.76 1.15
CA GLY A 496 10.81 4.70 1.22
C GLY A 496 10.33 3.41 0.56
N VAL A 497 11.15 2.85 -0.34
CA VAL A 497 10.94 1.51 -0.94
C VAL A 497 12.27 0.76 -1.07
N ILE A 498 12.22 -0.46 -1.62
CA ILE A 498 13.41 -1.28 -1.89
C ILE A 498 13.65 -1.35 -3.40
N ALA A 499 14.90 -1.12 -3.81
CA ALA A 499 15.39 -1.41 -5.15
C ALA A 499 16.22 -2.69 -5.15
N LYS A 500 15.82 -3.67 -5.97
CA LYS A 500 16.65 -4.83 -6.30
C LYS A 500 17.33 -4.59 -7.65
N LEU A 501 18.64 -4.79 -7.68
CA LEU A 501 19.50 -4.63 -8.85
C LEU A 501 19.99 -6.02 -9.30
N SER A 502 19.84 -6.38 -10.57
CA SER A 502 20.25 -7.65 -11.17
C SER A 502 21.72 -7.66 -11.55
N ILE A 503 22.43 -8.74 -11.23
CA ILE A 503 23.81 -8.97 -11.70
C ILE A 503 23.81 -9.13 -13.24
N GLU A 504 24.92 -8.75 -13.89
CA GLU A 504 25.13 -8.89 -15.33
C GLU A 504 24.85 -10.32 -15.83
N ASP A 505 24.23 -10.43 -17.00
CA ASP A 505 23.82 -11.68 -17.66
C ASP A 505 22.82 -12.56 -16.85
N ASP A 506 22.17 -12.00 -15.84
CA ASP A 506 21.16 -12.69 -15.05
C ASP A 506 19.72 -12.34 -15.47
N CYS A 507 18.89 -13.35 -15.72
CA CYS A 507 17.48 -13.20 -16.07
C CYS A 507 16.53 -13.40 -14.89
N HIS A 508 17.05 -13.61 -13.67
CA HIS A 508 16.25 -13.90 -12.49
C HIS A 508 15.35 -12.73 -12.11
N LEU A 509 15.85 -11.50 -12.21
CA LEU A 509 15.08 -10.31 -11.82
C LEU A 509 13.90 -10.03 -12.77
N VAL A 510 14.10 -10.19 -14.09
CA VAL A 510 13.01 -10.05 -15.06
C VAL A 510 11.93 -11.13 -14.88
N ARG A 511 12.33 -12.37 -14.55
CA ARG A 511 11.37 -13.42 -14.21
C ARG A 511 10.60 -13.10 -12.92
N GLU A 512 11.28 -12.57 -11.90
CA GLU A 512 10.64 -12.15 -10.66
C GLU A 512 9.60 -11.04 -10.94
N ALA A 513 9.95 -10.04 -11.74
CA ALA A 513 9.05 -8.97 -12.16
C ALA A 513 7.81 -9.48 -12.93
N ASN A 514 7.98 -10.46 -13.83
CA ASN A 514 6.86 -11.05 -14.57
C ASN A 514 5.93 -11.85 -13.64
N ASN A 515 6.50 -12.52 -12.64
CA ASN A 515 5.71 -13.25 -11.64
C ASN A 515 4.86 -12.29 -10.79
N TYR A 516 5.42 -11.16 -10.33
CA TYR A 516 4.62 -10.14 -9.61
C TYR A 516 3.42 -9.64 -10.42
N GLN A 517 3.59 -9.43 -11.73
CA GLN A 517 2.52 -8.96 -12.62
C GLN A 517 1.45 -10.02 -12.91
N SER A 518 1.73 -11.30 -12.68
CA SER A 518 0.81 -12.42 -12.95
C SER A 518 0.20 -13.03 -11.68
N PHE A 519 0.62 -12.58 -10.51
CA PHE A 519 0.05 -13.02 -9.24
C PHE A 519 -1.38 -12.50 -9.04
N PRO A 520 -2.24 -13.30 -8.38
CA PRO A 520 -3.59 -12.87 -8.05
C PRO A 520 -3.57 -11.76 -6.98
N ASP A 521 -4.58 -10.89 -6.98
CA ASP A 521 -4.63 -9.73 -6.09
C ASP A 521 -4.49 -10.08 -4.61
N HIS A 522 -5.09 -11.20 -4.17
CA HIS A 522 -5.05 -11.62 -2.77
C HIS A 522 -3.64 -11.95 -2.24
N PHE A 523 -2.62 -12.03 -3.11
CA PHE A 523 -1.22 -12.12 -2.66
C PHE A 523 -0.73 -10.81 -2.05
N PHE A 524 -1.31 -9.69 -2.44
CA PHE A 524 -0.94 -8.34 -2.00
C PHE A 524 -1.89 -7.75 -0.96
N GLN A 525 -3.04 -8.39 -0.75
CA GLN A 525 -4.11 -7.90 0.12
C GLN A 525 -3.97 -8.42 1.55
N HIS A 526 -4.40 -7.61 2.50
CA HIS A 526 -4.56 -7.99 3.89
C HIS A 526 -6.05 -8.22 4.17
N TRP A 527 -6.40 -9.30 4.86
CA TRP A 527 -7.79 -9.63 5.19
C TRP A 527 -7.95 -9.75 6.70
N ASN A 528 -9.16 -9.46 7.19
CA ASN A 528 -9.50 -9.76 8.58
C ASN A 528 -9.57 -11.28 8.81
N GLY A 529 -9.48 -11.67 10.07
CA GLY A 529 -9.60 -13.06 10.48
C GLY A 529 -8.38 -13.94 10.22
N TYR A 530 -8.65 -15.24 10.23
CA TYR A 530 -7.65 -16.30 10.23
C TYR A 530 -8.07 -17.39 9.25
N ASN A 531 -7.10 -18.17 8.78
CA ASN A 531 -7.33 -19.40 8.04
C ASN A 531 -6.74 -20.60 8.79
N VAL A 532 -7.35 -21.77 8.63
CA VAL A 532 -6.71 -23.06 8.94
C VAL A 532 -6.33 -23.73 7.62
N ILE A 533 -5.04 -24.01 7.43
CA ILE A 533 -4.52 -24.57 6.18
C ILE A 533 -3.73 -25.85 6.45
N SER A 534 -4.23 -26.98 5.95
CA SER A 534 -3.57 -28.28 6.13
C SER A 534 -2.12 -28.27 5.61
N PRO A 535 -1.16 -28.86 6.35
CA PRO A 535 -1.35 -29.65 7.57
C PRO A 535 -1.26 -28.84 8.89
N ILE A 536 -1.23 -27.50 8.81
CA ILE A 536 -1.31 -26.64 10.00
C ILE A 536 -2.74 -26.69 10.52
N GLN A 537 -2.89 -27.07 11.79
CA GLN A 537 -4.18 -27.19 12.46
C GLN A 537 -4.58 -25.90 13.18
N ASP A 538 -3.59 -25.12 13.59
CA ASP A 538 -3.79 -23.87 14.31
C ASP A 538 -4.11 -22.72 13.34
N PRO A 539 -5.06 -21.83 13.68
CA PRO A 539 -5.40 -20.70 12.83
C PRO A 539 -4.22 -19.73 12.65
N VAL A 540 -4.03 -19.26 11.41
CA VAL A 540 -2.99 -18.29 11.04
C VAL A 540 -3.63 -17.03 10.45
N PRO A 541 -3.11 -15.82 10.75
CA PRO A 541 -3.64 -14.58 10.20
C PRO A 541 -3.65 -14.55 8.66
N VAL A 542 -4.66 -13.92 8.07
CA VAL A 542 -4.78 -13.78 6.60
C VAL A 542 -4.13 -12.47 6.12
N GLY A 543 -2.80 -12.37 6.27
CA GLY A 543 -2.02 -11.24 5.76
C GLY A 543 -1.56 -11.41 4.31
N ALA A 544 -1.15 -10.30 3.68
CA ALA A 544 -0.51 -10.33 2.36
C ALA A 544 0.69 -11.29 2.33
N LEU A 545 0.78 -12.04 1.24
CA LEU A 545 1.77 -13.09 1.01
C LEU A 545 3.06 -12.49 0.43
N CYS A 546 2.91 -11.62 -0.57
CA CYS A 546 3.99 -11.02 -1.33
C CYS A 546 4.17 -9.53 -0.97
N PRO A 547 5.38 -8.97 -1.12
CA PRO A 547 5.61 -7.53 -1.17
C PRO A 547 4.75 -6.86 -2.22
N GLN A 548 4.35 -5.60 -2.01
CA GLN A 548 3.82 -4.80 -3.10
C GLN A 548 4.85 -4.63 -4.23
N PHE A 549 4.37 -4.61 -5.47
CA PHE A 549 5.17 -4.39 -6.68
C PHE A 549 5.02 -2.95 -7.16
N TYR A 550 6.14 -2.26 -7.33
CA TYR A 550 6.19 -0.84 -7.72
C TYR A 550 6.84 -0.61 -9.09
N GLY A 551 7.03 -1.68 -9.86
CA GLY A 551 7.53 -1.59 -11.22
C GLY A 551 8.87 -2.27 -11.44
N TYR A 552 9.10 -2.65 -12.70
CA TYR A 552 10.36 -3.14 -13.20
C TYR A 552 10.85 -2.21 -14.29
N TYR A 553 12.04 -1.64 -14.10
CA TYR A 553 12.56 -0.54 -14.87
C TYR A 553 13.84 -0.98 -15.57
N THR A 554 13.91 -0.77 -16.88
CA THR A 554 15.10 -1.08 -17.69
C THR A 554 15.80 0.20 -18.11
N PRO A 555 17.13 0.25 -18.08
CA PRO A 555 17.86 1.45 -18.47
C PRO A 555 17.62 1.77 -19.95
N ASP A 556 17.45 3.06 -20.28
CA ASP A 556 17.23 3.50 -21.67
C ASP A 556 18.48 3.26 -22.53
N ASP A 557 19.66 3.47 -21.93
CA ASP A 557 20.95 3.02 -22.47
C ASP A 557 21.47 1.90 -21.54
N PRO A 558 21.47 0.62 -21.97
CA PRO A 558 21.90 -0.50 -21.13
C PRO A 558 23.39 -0.49 -20.82
N THR A 559 24.14 0.43 -21.42
CA THR A 559 25.58 0.52 -21.28
C THR A 559 26.04 1.90 -20.89
N ASP A 560 26.88 2.02 -19.87
CA ASP A 560 27.50 3.30 -19.55
C ASP A 560 28.69 3.57 -20.48
N SER A 561 28.42 4.21 -21.61
CA SER A 561 29.44 4.60 -22.60
C SER A 561 30.20 5.88 -22.21
N ARG A 562 29.72 6.62 -21.20
CA ARG A 562 30.19 7.98 -20.86
C ARG A 562 31.65 8.08 -20.42
N TYR A 563 32.25 7.00 -19.89
CA TYR A 563 33.56 7.08 -19.22
C TYR A 563 34.57 6.00 -19.59
N SER A 564 34.26 5.04 -20.47
CA SER A 564 35.23 3.97 -20.77
C SER A 564 35.14 3.39 -22.18
N ARG A 565 36.28 2.93 -22.71
CA ARG A 565 36.39 2.25 -24.02
C ARG A 565 35.61 0.94 -24.10
N ARG A 566 35.10 0.43 -22.98
CA ARG A 566 34.22 -0.74 -22.90
C ARG A 566 32.95 -0.33 -22.17
N PRO A 567 31.77 -0.44 -22.79
CA PRO A 567 30.52 -0.15 -22.13
C PRO A 567 30.38 -0.95 -20.83
N ARG A 568 30.07 -0.28 -19.71
CA ARG A 568 29.77 -0.99 -18.45
C ARG A 568 28.29 -1.35 -18.40
N TYR A 569 28.00 -2.55 -17.93
CA TYR A 569 26.64 -2.99 -17.66
C TYR A 569 25.91 -2.04 -16.70
N LEU A 570 24.62 -1.80 -16.98
CA LEU A 570 23.70 -1.12 -16.07
C LEU A 570 22.57 -2.05 -15.70
N SER A 571 22.39 -2.23 -14.40
CA SER A 571 21.39 -3.12 -13.87
C SER A 571 19.98 -2.59 -14.10
N PRO A 572 19.02 -3.42 -14.55
CA PRO A 572 17.60 -3.10 -14.40
C PRO A 572 17.24 -3.03 -12.90
N ILE A 573 16.14 -2.35 -12.59
CA ILE A 573 15.69 -2.07 -11.23
C ILE A 573 14.31 -2.67 -11.02
N LEU A 574 14.16 -3.48 -9.98
CA LEU A 574 12.85 -3.94 -9.50
C LEU A 574 12.53 -3.21 -8.20
N LEU A 575 11.47 -2.40 -8.21
CA LEU A 575 10.99 -1.68 -7.03
C LEU A 575 9.90 -2.47 -6.32
N VAL A 576 10.08 -2.68 -5.01
CA VAL A 576 9.14 -3.46 -4.16
C VAL A 576 9.01 -2.88 -2.75
N GLU A 577 7.97 -3.30 -2.04
CA GLU A 577 7.74 -2.96 -0.62
C GLU A 577 8.96 -3.29 0.27
N HIS A 578 9.30 -2.37 1.17
CA HIS A 578 10.26 -2.64 2.24
C HIS A 578 9.65 -3.54 3.32
N CYS A 579 9.95 -4.84 3.27
CA CYS A 579 9.33 -5.85 4.14
C CYS A 579 10.11 -6.17 5.43
N GLY A 580 11.16 -5.40 5.74
CA GLY A 580 11.96 -5.58 6.96
C GLY A 580 13.18 -6.45 6.76
N ARG A 581 13.40 -7.44 7.64
CA ARG A 581 14.64 -8.24 7.70
C ARG A 581 14.34 -9.73 7.52
N GLU A 582 15.35 -10.48 7.14
CA GLU A 582 15.25 -11.95 7.04
C GLU A 582 14.87 -12.56 8.39
N ILE A 583 14.07 -13.63 8.37
CA ILE A 583 13.77 -14.37 9.60
C ILE A 583 15.01 -15.12 10.10
N ASP A 584 15.12 -15.21 11.42
CA ASP A 584 15.92 -16.24 12.08
C ASP A 584 14.97 -17.32 12.59
N PRO A 585 14.90 -18.51 11.94
CA PRO A 585 14.01 -19.59 12.36
C PRO A 585 14.16 -20.00 13.83
N ASP A 586 15.33 -19.77 14.43
CA ASP A 586 15.62 -20.14 15.82
C ASP A 586 15.10 -19.09 16.81
N GLY A 587 14.98 -17.84 16.37
CA GLY A 587 14.36 -16.73 17.09
C GLY A 587 12.84 -16.61 16.93
N LEU A 588 12.19 -17.50 16.16
CA LEU A 588 10.75 -17.51 15.98
C LEU A 588 10.04 -18.37 17.04
N CYS A 589 8.92 -17.87 17.57
CA CYS A 589 7.99 -18.68 18.37
C CYS A 589 7.23 -19.67 17.48
N GLN A 590 6.47 -20.58 18.10
CA GLN A 590 5.71 -21.60 17.37
C GLN A 590 4.68 -20.99 16.41
N ASP A 591 3.96 -19.98 16.86
CA ASP A 591 2.97 -19.24 16.07
C ASP A 591 3.63 -18.54 14.87
N ASP A 592 4.76 -17.86 15.07
CA ASP A 592 5.52 -17.20 14.00
C ASP A 592 5.96 -18.24 12.94
N LYS A 593 6.41 -19.43 13.37
CA LYS A 593 6.81 -20.54 12.48
C LYS A 593 5.64 -21.06 11.66
N GLN A 594 4.48 -21.25 12.28
CA GLN A 594 3.27 -21.67 11.56
C GLN A 594 2.83 -20.61 10.55
N GLU A 595 2.88 -19.33 10.91
CA GLU A 595 2.54 -18.25 10.00
C GLU A 595 3.50 -18.20 8.80
N CYS A 596 4.80 -18.34 9.03
CA CYS A 596 5.81 -18.47 7.97
C CYS A 596 5.55 -19.67 7.05
N ALA A 597 5.22 -20.84 7.63
CA ALA A 597 4.90 -22.04 6.85
C ALA A 597 3.61 -21.83 6.04
N SER A 598 2.64 -21.11 6.61
CA SER A 598 1.37 -20.82 5.95
C SER A 598 1.53 -19.96 4.69
N LEU A 599 2.54 -19.09 4.62
CA LEU A 599 2.83 -18.31 3.41
C LEU A 599 3.05 -19.24 2.22
N MET A 600 3.88 -20.27 2.41
CA MET A 600 4.15 -21.25 1.36
C MET A 600 2.90 -22.07 1.01
N LEU A 601 2.18 -22.56 2.03
CA LEU A 601 0.99 -23.37 1.80
C LEU A 601 -0.10 -22.58 1.07
N ARG A 602 -0.27 -21.29 1.38
CA ARG A 602 -1.20 -20.40 0.67
C ARG A 602 -0.73 -20.13 -0.76
N PHE A 603 0.57 -20.00 -0.98
CA PHE A 603 1.15 -19.87 -2.33
C PHE A 603 0.84 -21.10 -3.19
N HIS A 604 1.05 -22.30 -2.61
CA HIS A 604 0.71 -23.58 -3.23
C HIS A 604 -0.79 -23.73 -3.48
N HIS A 605 -1.63 -23.32 -2.52
CA HIS A 605 -3.09 -23.37 -2.65
C HIS A 605 -3.57 -22.57 -3.86
N ALA A 606 -2.93 -21.42 -4.14
CA ALA A 606 -3.21 -20.60 -5.32
C ALA A 606 -2.60 -21.14 -6.63
N GLY A 607 -2.00 -22.33 -6.62
CA GLY A 607 -1.47 -22.99 -7.81
C GLY A 607 -0.03 -22.61 -8.18
N TRP A 608 0.72 -21.98 -7.28
CA TRP A 608 2.09 -21.53 -7.53
C TRP A 608 3.11 -22.34 -6.74
N LEU A 609 4.24 -22.67 -7.38
CA LEU A 609 5.41 -23.27 -6.74
C LEU A 609 6.51 -22.20 -6.64
N HIS A 610 7.16 -22.08 -5.48
CA HIS A 610 8.19 -21.06 -5.30
C HIS A 610 9.53 -21.49 -5.93
N ASP A 611 9.88 -22.77 -5.82
CA ASP A 611 11.03 -23.43 -6.43
C ASP A 611 12.41 -22.91 -5.92
N SER A 612 12.40 -22.27 -4.75
CA SER A 612 13.60 -21.71 -4.10
C SER A 612 13.34 -21.35 -2.62
N PHE A 613 12.49 -22.10 -1.92
CA PHE A 613 12.12 -21.75 -0.55
C PHE A 613 13.31 -21.85 0.42
N ALA A 614 13.56 -20.77 1.16
CA ALA A 614 14.63 -20.67 2.14
C ALA A 614 14.31 -19.62 3.20
N ALA A 615 14.97 -19.67 4.37
CA ALA A 615 14.77 -18.71 5.47
C ALA A 615 15.02 -17.26 5.03
N ARG A 616 16.10 -17.03 4.27
CA ARG A 616 16.43 -15.72 3.67
C ARG A 616 15.35 -15.16 2.73
N ASN A 617 14.47 -16.03 2.22
CA ASN A 617 13.38 -15.65 1.32
C ASN A 617 12.08 -15.36 2.07
N ILE A 618 12.12 -15.33 3.41
CA ILE A 618 11.01 -14.87 4.25
C ILE A 618 11.50 -13.65 5.01
N LEU A 619 10.87 -12.52 4.74
CA LEU A 619 11.11 -11.27 5.46
C LEU A 619 10.05 -11.07 6.53
N TRP A 620 10.43 -10.37 7.59
CA TRP A 620 9.49 -9.93 8.61
C TRP A 620 9.73 -8.48 9.00
N GLN A 621 8.64 -7.81 9.36
CA GLN A 621 8.65 -6.48 9.96
C GLN A 621 7.86 -6.49 11.27
N GLN A 622 8.19 -5.54 12.14
CA GLN A 622 7.51 -5.33 13.40
C GLN A 622 6.17 -4.62 13.15
N GLY A 623 5.09 -5.18 13.68
CA GLY A 623 3.72 -4.71 13.49
C GLY A 623 3.13 -4.99 12.10
N LYS A 624 1.81 -4.81 11.98
CA LYS A 624 1.11 -4.99 10.71
C LYS A 624 1.14 -3.70 9.89
N PRO A 625 1.23 -3.78 8.55
CA PRO A 625 1.10 -2.59 7.68
C PRO A 625 -0.25 -1.87 7.78
N THR A 626 -1.27 -2.58 8.27
CA THR A 626 -2.63 -2.07 8.56
C THR A 626 -2.70 -1.25 9.85
N GLU A 627 -1.61 -1.18 10.62
CA GLU A 627 -1.52 -0.44 11.88
C GLU A 627 -0.62 0.78 11.72
N TRP A 628 -0.95 1.85 12.44
CA TRP A 628 -0.17 3.08 12.46
C TRP A 628 1.27 2.80 12.91
N PRO A 629 2.28 3.47 12.34
CA PRO A 629 3.68 3.26 12.71
C PRO A 629 3.97 3.33 14.22
N ILE A 630 3.22 4.17 14.96
CA ILE A 630 3.35 4.30 16.42
C ILE A 630 2.86 3.08 17.21
N ASP A 631 1.93 2.31 16.65
CA ASP A 631 1.34 1.13 17.28
C ASP A 631 2.14 -0.15 16.99
N ARG A 632 2.88 -0.16 15.86
CA ARG A 632 3.64 -1.33 15.38
C ARG A 632 4.64 -1.92 16.39
N PRO A 633 5.39 -1.14 17.19
CA PRO A 633 6.32 -1.68 18.18
C PRO A 633 5.67 -2.62 19.21
N HIS A 634 4.37 -2.47 19.46
CA HIS A 634 3.61 -3.25 20.43
C HIS A 634 2.85 -4.43 19.81
N SER A 635 2.89 -4.56 18.48
CA SER A 635 2.12 -5.54 17.73
C SER A 635 2.93 -6.80 17.40
N GLY A 636 2.30 -7.75 16.71
CA GLY A 636 2.95 -8.95 16.23
C GLY A 636 3.91 -8.71 15.06
N LYS A 637 4.64 -9.75 14.65
CA LYS A 637 5.44 -9.70 13.43
C LYS A 637 4.50 -9.86 12.23
N SER A 638 4.81 -9.21 11.11
CA SER A 638 4.17 -9.45 9.81
C SER A 638 5.20 -10.02 8.86
N PHE A 639 4.86 -11.10 8.16
CA PHE A 639 5.78 -11.84 7.28
C PHE A 639 5.44 -11.66 5.80
N ARG A 640 6.45 -11.81 4.94
CA ARG A 640 6.36 -11.77 3.48
C ARG A 640 7.27 -12.82 2.86
N LEU A 641 6.81 -13.45 1.79
CA LEU A 641 7.62 -14.31 0.93
C LEU A 641 8.24 -13.46 -0.19
N ILE A 642 9.51 -13.66 -0.51
CA ILE A 642 10.23 -12.91 -1.54
C ILE A 642 11.03 -13.84 -2.46
N ASP A 643 11.66 -13.29 -3.51
CA ASP A 643 12.58 -14.01 -4.41
C ASP A 643 11.87 -14.98 -5.36
N PHE A 644 10.90 -14.44 -6.11
CA PHE A 644 10.06 -15.22 -7.01
C PHE A 644 10.67 -15.48 -8.39
N GLY A 645 11.97 -15.22 -8.62
CA GLY A 645 12.57 -15.36 -9.95
C GLY A 645 12.63 -16.79 -10.51
N ARG A 646 12.34 -17.80 -9.68
CA ARG A 646 12.19 -19.22 -10.07
C ARG A 646 10.76 -19.75 -9.93
N SER A 647 9.85 -18.93 -9.41
CA SER A 647 8.48 -19.35 -9.18
C SER A 647 7.75 -19.60 -10.49
N LYS A 648 6.81 -20.55 -10.46
CA LYS A 648 6.04 -20.96 -11.63
C LYS A 648 4.73 -21.59 -11.20
N LYS A 649 3.72 -21.51 -12.08
CA LYS A 649 2.51 -22.34 -11.91
C LYS A 649 2.90 -23.81 -12.00
N SER A 650 2.40 -24.63 -11.09
CA SER A 650 2.80 -26.05 -11.02
C SER A 650 1.65 -26.94 -10.55
N GLU A 651 1.82 -28.24 -10.75
CA GLU A 651 0.90 -29.25 -10.25
C GLU A 651 1.20 -29.63 -8.80
N ARG A 652 0.20 -30.23 -8.14
CA ARG A 652 0.17 -30.49 -6.69
C ARG A 652 1.34 -31.34 -6.17
N ALA A 653 1.97 -32.18 -7.00
CA ALA A 653 3.03 -33.10 -6.56
C ALA A 653 4.33 -32.37 -6.14
N ALA A 654 4.79 -31.40 -6.93
CA ALA A 654 6.01 -30.64 -6.61
C ALA A 654 5.84 -29.77 -5.35
N MET A 655 4.62 -29.26 -5.15
CA MET A 655 4.23 -28.46 -3.98
C MET A 655 4.36 -29.24 -2.67
N MET A 656 4.01 -30.53 -2.66
CA MET A 656 4.14 -31.36 -1.45
C MET A 656 5.59 -31.46 -0.97
N THR A 657 6.54 -31.66 -1.88
CA THR A 657 7.97 -31.71 -1.54
C THR A 657 8.49 -30.38 -0.99
N GLU A 658 8.12 -29.25 -1.61
CA GLU A 658 8.50 -27.93 -1.10
C GLU A 658 7.84 -27.63 0.26
N GLY A 659 6.62 -28.13 0.49
CA GLY A 659 5.97 -28.10 1.79
C GLY A 659 6.81 -28.81 2.86
N GLU A 660 7.27 -30.04 2.62
CA GLU A 660 8.13 -30.76 3.58
C GLU A 660 9.43 -30.00 3.90
N ILE A 661 10.02 -29.34 2.89
CA ILE A 661 11.19 -28.47 3.07
C ILE A 661 10.83 -27.32 4.01
N ALA A 662 9.68 -26.67 3.82
CA ALA A 662 9.25 -25.59 4.67
C ALA A 662 9.06 -26.02 6.14
N PHE A 663 8.40 -27.17 6.37
CA PHE A 663 8.22 -27.72 7.71
C PHE A 663 9.55 -28.11 8.36
N ARG A 664 10.51 -28.62 7.59
CA ARG A 664 11.86 -28.93 8.10
C ARG A 664 12.61 -27.66 8.50
N LEU A 665 12.60 -26.66 7.62
CA LEU A 665 13.28 -25.39 7.81
C LEU A 665 12.76 -24.67 9.07
N LEU A 666 11.44 -24.69 9.28
CA LEU A 666 10.79 -24.05 10.42
C LEU A 666 10.65 -24.96 11.65
N ARG A 667 11.25 -26.17 11.61
CA ARG A 667 11.26 -27.16 12.71
C ARG A 667 9.86 -27.61 13.16
N LEU A 668 8.90 -27.64 12.24
CA LEU A 668 7.51 -28.05 12.50
C LEU A 668 7.25 -29.56 12.32
N LEU A 669 8.22 -30.32 11.78
CA LEU A 669 8.05 -31.76 11.48
C LEU A 669 7.74 -32.65 12.70
N HIS A 670 8.10 -32.24 13.93
CA HIS A 670 7.73 -32.99 15.13
C HIS A 670 6.22 -32.95 15.46
N HIS A 671 5.47 -32.04 14.83
CA HIS A 671 4.03 -31.86 15.00
C HIS A 671 3.21 -32.38 13.82
N ALA A 672 3.71 -32.31 12.58
CA ALA A 672 2.94 -32.68 11.38
C ALA A 672 2.82 -34.19 11.10
N LEU A 673 3.68 -35.04 11.69
CA LEU A 673 3.64 -36.50 11.57
C LEU A 673 3.01 -37.21 12.79
N LYS A 674 2.35 -36.47 13.68
CA LYS A 674 1.52 -37.01 14.76
C LYS A 674 0.06 -36.72 14.46
#